data_AF-A0A1H1V936-F1
#
_entry.id   AF-A0A1H1V936-F1
#
_cell.length_a   1.000
_cell.length_b   1.000
_cell.length_c   1.000
_cell.angle_alpha   90.00
_cell.angle_beta   90.00
_cell.angle_gamma   90.00
#
_symmetry.space_group_name_H-M   'P 1'
#
loop_
_entity.id
_entity.type
_entity.pdbx_description
1 polymer ?
#
loop_
_entity_poly.entity_id
_entity_poly.type
_entity_poly.pdbx_seq_one_letter_code
_entity_poly.pdbx_strand_id
1 'polypeptide(L)'
;MGDYQQFVTDVTTRLSAMSKGELYVAGDSLDRDSLWLTFLDSFPAGTNLKFRERSEYDCSTCRGFVKGFGNVVEIRDGQVRTVWSGVSASDPVFSVVAAAMDEFVGSLPLSGIFRSPEAQYGTKTTRTLRDGQVEVWHHLHGRVEKRHHSTDVGPARGTFDAAVQVFQRGLAELVPHALDTVADLIDGNALYRGTEHRRAVTEFRSLQNQWTQAADRRAFVFANAMHPAARFRNTVIGTLVQDLSAGVDLEQAVRSFETKVAPQNYQRPTALITPAMVKAAMKTIDELGIEESLQRRFARLSDVSVNNVLWVDNDTRSRMKDGIEGLLMQAATTGSSGARLRDAKPEEVPIVTFMKDILPDAASIDLWVANSHEPHFVSLTTGRHPAAPRLFTWDNDFAWSYGGNVTDSIKERVKRAGGNVTGKLRVSLSWFNFDDLDLHVYEPDGTHIWYQEKRNKLDVDMNAGSGHSREPVENVTWTGKVPAGEYRIAVNQFRKRESNGVGFVIETESNGKIEHYSHERAVSQKETVEVGRMTVAGEVITAFRPGKDMQAGSAGKDLWGITTEQFVPVSTIMYSPNHFDDSEVGNRHYFFMLKDCVNDQPARGIYNEFLRRDLQPHRKVFEVLGDRTKCEPSPDQLSGLGFSSTVRNSVVAKVTMTGGRHRLVSIQF
;
A
#
# COMPACT_ATOMS: atom_id res chain seq x y z
N MET A 1 46.32 -54.95 31.35
CA MET A 1 45.82 -53.84 32.19
C MET A 1 45.79 -52.61 31.31
N GLY A 2 44.68 -51.87 31.28
CA GLY A 2 44.62 -50.58 30.58
C GLY A 2 45.39 -49.50 31.35
N ASP A 3 45.82 -48.45 30.66
CA ASP A 3 46.49 -47.30 31.27
C ASP A 3 45.48 -46.21 31.60
N TYR A 4 45.01 -46.20 32.84
CA TYR A 4 44.02 -45.21 33.29
C TYR A 4 44.56 -43.78 33.31
N GLN A 5 45.88 -43.61 33.56
CA GLN A 5 46.49 -42.28 33.56
C GLN A 5 46.52 -41.70 32.14
N GLN A 6 46.81 -42.54 31.14
CA GLN A 6 46.72 -42.14 29.74
C GLN A 6 45.28 -41.83 29.35
N PHE A 7 44.30 -42.66 29.77
CA PHE A 7 42.88 -42.37 29.54
C PHE A 7 42.44 -41.01 30.09
N VAL A 8 42.81 -40.69 31.33
CA VAL A 8 42.55 -39.37 31.93
C VAL A 8 43.18 -38.25 31.10
N THR A 9 44.40 -38.45 30.62
CA THR A 9 45.13 -37.46 29.81
C THR A 9 44.44 -37.23 28.46
N ASP A 10 43.98 -38.29 27.80
CA ASP A 10 43.30 -38.24 26.51
C ASP A 10 41.95 -37.54 26.63
N VAL A 11 41.14 -37.88 27.64
CA VAL A 11 39.85 -37.22 27.93
C VAL A 11 40.06 -35.73 28.21
N THR A 12 41.03 -35.39 29.05
CA THR A 12 41.33 -33.98 29.39
C THR A 12 41.78 -33.20 28.16
N THR A 13 42.64 -33.80 27.33
CA THR A 13 43.12 -33.20 26.08
C THR A 13 41.97 -32.95 25.10
N ARG A 14 41.07 -33.93 24.96
CA ARG A 14 39.88 -33.81 24.12
C ARG A 14 38.97 -32.69 24.61
N LEU A 15 38.65 -32.67 25.90
CA LEU A 15 37.84 -31.61 26.52
C LEU A 15 38.45 -30.22 26.30
N SER A 16 39.76 -30.06 26.53
CA SER A 16 40.46 -28.79 26.31
C SER A 16 40.44 -28.36 24.84
N ALA A 17 40.54 -29.31 23.89
CA ALA A 17 40.43 -29.01 22.48
C ALA A 17 39.02 -28.52 22.10
N MET A 18 37.98 -29.20 22.57
CA MET A 18 36.57 -28.82 22.33
C MET A 18 36.25 -27.46 22.97
N SER A 19 36.77 -27.21 24.17
CA SER A 19 36.50 -25.98 24.94
C SER A 19 37.03 -24.71 24.29
N LYS A 20 37.88 -24.81 23.25
CA LYS A 20 38.25 -23.67 22.40
C LYS A 20 37.05 -23.13 21.63
N GLY A 21 36.10 -24.00 21.26
CA GLY A 21 34.84 -23.65 20.61
C GLY A 21 33.69 -23.42 21.60
N GLU A 22 32.47 -23.32 21.07
CA GLU A 22 31.25 -23.33 21.88
C GLU A 22 30.89 -24.77 22.26
N LEU A 23 30.39 -24.96 23.48
CA LEU A 23 30.02 -26.28 24.01
C LEU A 23 28.52 -26.37 24.27
N TYR A 24 27.99 -27.56 24.06
CA TYR A 24 26.58 -27.88 24.22
C TYR A 24 26.43 -29.11 25.12
N VAL A 25 25.18 -29.39 25.49
CA VAL A 25 24.81 -30.50 26.36
C VAL A 25 23.85 -31.41 25.62
N ALA A 26 24.09 -32.72 25.67
CA ALA A 26 23.17 -33.73 25.16
C ALA A 26 22.32 -34.35 26.28
N GLY A 27 21.07 -34.68 25.97
CA GLY A 27 20.11 -35.28 26.89
C GLY A 27 19.36 -34.24 27.71
N ASP A 28 18.17 -33.86 27.25
CA ASP A 28 17.26 -33.02 28.01
C ASP A 28 16.73 -33.82 29.21
N SER A 29 16.73 -33.21 30.40
CA SER A 29 16.33 -33.87 31.66
C SER A 29 17.05 -35.20 31.97
N LEU A 30 18.24 -35.42 31.38
CA LEU A 30 19.03 -36.63 31.60
C LEU A 30 19.37 -36.79 33.09
N ASP A 31 19.01 -37.93 33.67
CA ASP A 31 19.50 -38.31 34.99
C ASP A 31 21.03 -38.48 34.92
N ARG A 32 21.75 -37.62 35.64
CA ARG A 32 23.21 -37.61 35.65
C ARG A 32 23.80 -38.88 36.26
N ASP A 33 23.02 -39.66 37.01
CA ASP A 33 23.45 -40.98 37.47
C ASP A 33 23.48 -42.03 36.37
N SER A 34 22.65 -41.92 35.34
CA SER A 34 22.71 -42.82 34.17
C SER A 34 24.05 -42.70 33.41
N LEU A 35 24.63 -41.51 33.33
CA LEU A 35 25.98 -41.30 32.74
C LEU A 35 27.05 -42.06 33.54
N TRP A 36 26.93 -42.02 34.88
CA TRP A 36 27.88 -42.68 35.76
C TRP A 36 27.75 -44.20 35.71
N LEU A 37 26.51 -44.70 35.69
CA LEU A 37 26.23 -46.13 35.55
C LEU A 37 26.75 -46.64 34.20
N THR A 38 26.47 -45.93 33.11
CA THR A 38 26.99 -46.27 31.77
C THR A 38 28.52 -46.37 31.80
N PHE A 39 29.20 -45.38 32.40
CA PHE A 39 30.66 -45.42 32.53
C PHE A 39 31.16 -46.66 33.28
N LEU A 40 30.53 -47.01 34.41
CA LEU A 40 30.94 -48.17 35.22
C LEU A 40 30.61 -49.52 34.58
N ASP A 41 29.48 -49.62 33.88
CA ASP A 41 29.00 -50.85 33.25
C ASP A 41 29.70 -51.16 31.92
N SER A 42 30.41 -50.18 31.33
CA SER A 42 31.10 -50.31 30.05
C SER A 42 32.46 -51.01 30.13
N PHE A 43 32.95 -51.30 31.34
CA PHE A 43 34.23 -51.96 31.51
C PHE A 43 34.15 -53.43 31.04
N PRO A 44 35.10 -53.91 30.21
CA PRO A 44 35.19 -55.32 29.86
C PRO A 44 35.23 -56.25 31.09
N ALA A 45 34.70 -57.47 30.91
CA ALA A 45 34.69 -58.46 31.99
C ALA A 45 36.11 -58.70 32.54
N GLY A 46 36.28 -58.55 33.85
CA GLY A 46 37.56 -58.77 34.53
C GLY A 46 38.50 -57.56 34.58
N THR A 47 38.12 -56.38 34.05
CA THR A 47 38.99 -55.20 34.01
C THR A 47 38.65 -54.11 35.03
N ASN A 48 37.49 -54.18 35.70
CA ASN A 48 37.09 -53.29 36.80
C ASN A 48 36.76 -54.11 38.06
N LEU A 49 37.80 -54.70 38.66
CA LEU A 49 37.63 -55.64 39.77
C LEU A 49 37.23 -54.93 41.07
N LYS A 50 36.65 -55.69 42.01
CA LYS A 50 36.27 -55.16 43.33
C LYS A 50 37.52 -54.74 44.12
N PHE A 51 37.60 -53.46 44.44
CA PHE A 51 38.54 -52.85 45.36
C PHE A 51 37.85 -52.54 46.70
N ARG A 52 38.11 -53.38 47.71
CA ARG A 52 37.47 -53.34 49.03
C ARG A 52 35.95 -53.54 48.94
N GLU A 53 35.17 -52.47 48.90
CA GLU A 53 33.70 -52.50 48.90
C GLU A 53 33.10 -52.22 47.53
N ARG A 54 33.80 -51.48 46.66
CA ARG A 54 33.34 -51.03 45.33
C ARG A 54 34.30 -51.51 44.25
N SER A 55 33.99 -51.29 42.97
CA SER A 55 34.95 -51.57 41.89
C SER A 55 36.07 -50.51 41.85
N GLU A 56 37.23 -50.87 41.28
CA GLU A 56 38.43 -50.02 41.24
C GLU A 56 38.17 -48.62 40.68
N TYR A 57 37.32 -48.50 39.65
CA TYR A 57 36.98 -47.24 39.01
C TYR A 57 35.69 -46.58 39.52
N ASP A 58 35.03 -47.14 40.54
CA ASP A 58 33.89 -46.51 41.22
C ASP A 58 34.34 -45.42 42.21
N CYS A 59 34.77 -44.30 41.65
CA CYS A 59 35.38 -43.18 42.36
C CYS A 59 34.46 -41.94 42.37
N SER A 60 34.26 -41.34 43.55
CA SER A 60 33.49 -40.10 43.73
C SER A 60 34.05 -38.92 42.93
N THR A 61 35.37 -38.81 42.79
CA THR A 61 36.03 -37.76 42.01
C THR A 61 35.69 -37.89 40.52
N CYS A 62 35.82 -39.11 39.98
CA CYS A 62 35.50 -39.43 38.59
C CYS A 62 34.01 -39.26 38.31
N ARG A 63 33.14 -39.67 39.26
CA ARG A 63 31.70 -39.43 39.20
C ARG A 63 31.38 -37.95 39.05
N GLY A 64 32.07 -37.09 39.80
CA GLY A 64 31.94 -35.63 39.66
C GLY A 64 32.26 -35.13 38.25
N PHE A 65 33.36 -35.62 37.66
CA PHE A 65 33.70 -35.32 36.27
C PHE A 65 32.65 -35.83 35.29
N VAL A 66 32.24 -37.10 35.37
CA VAL A 66 31.27 -37.71 34.45
C VAL A 66 29.92 -37.00 34.53
N LYS A 67 29.47 -36.60 35.73
CA LYS A 67 28.24 -35.82 35.89
C LYS A 67 28.35 -34.41 35.31
N GLY A 68 29.52 -33.77 35.43
CA GLY A 68 29.74 -32.39 34.97
C GLY A 68 30.02 -32.26 33.47
N PHE A 69 30.88 -33.11 32.92
CA PHE A 69 31.35 -33.05 31.53
C PHE A 69 30.92 -34.24 30.67
N GLY A 70 30.42 -35.33 31.26
CA GLY A 70 30.21 -36.58 30.53
C GLY A 70 29.19 -36.52 29.41
N ASN A 71 28.28 -35.54 29.40
CA ASN A 71 27.35 -35.31 28.28
C ASN A 71 27.62 -34.01 27.51
N VAL A 72 28.80 -33.44 27.68
CA VAL A 72 29.22 -32.25 26.95
C VAL A 72 29.66 -32.66 25.55
N VAL A 73 29.18 -31.89 24.58
CA VAL A 73 29.42 -32.12 23.16
C VAL A 73 29.85 -30.82 22.48
N GLU A 74 30.57 -30.94 21.37
CA GLU A 74 30.81 -29.85 20.43
C GLU A 74 30.03 -30.10 19.15
N ILE A 75 29.77 -29.04 18.38
CA ILE A 75 29.27 -29.15 17.02
C ILE A 75 30.41 -28.74 16.09
N ARG A 76 30.89 -29.68 15.28
CA ARG A 76 32.01 -29.46 14.37
C ARG A 76 31.68 -30.06 13.01
N ASP A 77 31.88 -29.27 11.96
CA ASP A 77 31.55 -29.64 10.58
C ASP A 77 30.08 -30.10 10.42
N GLY A 78 29.17 -29.49 11.19
CA GLY A 78 27.75 -29.81 11.18
C GLY A 78 27.36 -31.10 11.91
N GLN A 79 28.29 -31.75 12.62
CA GLN A 79 28.05 -32.99 13.37
C GLN A 79 28.31 -32.80 14.86
N VAL A 80 27.53 -33.50 15.68
CA VAL A 80 27.74 -33.58 17.13
C VAL A 80 28.90 -34.53 17.41
N ARG A 81 29.86 -34.09 18.23
CA ARG A 81 30.97 -34.93 18.72
C ARG A 81 31.06 -34.83 20.24
N THR A 82 31.21 -35.96 20.92
CA THR A 82 31.23 -36.00 22.38
C THR A 82 32.65 -35.79 22.92
N VAL A 83 32.75 -35.64 24.25
CA VAL A 83 34.04 -35.64 24.97
C VAL A 83 34.73 -37.01 24.93
N TRP A 84 34.03 -38.07 24.56
CA TRP A 84 34.51 -39.45 24.52
C TRP A 84 34.96 -39.92 23.12
N SER A 85 34.56 -39.20 22.07
CA SER A 85 34.84 -39.60 20.68
C SER A 85 36.34 -39.76 20.41
N GLY A 86 36.76 -40.98 20.05
CA GLY A 86 38.13 -41.32 19.67
C GLY A 86 39.16 -41.30 20.83
N VAL A 87 38.71 -41.24 22.08
CA VAL A 87 39.57 -41.26 23.26
C VAL A 87 40.21 -42.63 23.45
N SER A 88 41.52 -42.66 23.71
CA SER A 88 42.31 -43.87 24.03
C SER A 88 42.09 -45.04 23.06
N ALA A 89 41.99 -44.74 21.76
CA ALA A 89 41.63 -45.71 20.72
C ALA A 89 42.52 -46.96 20.64
N SER A 90 43.75 -46.89 21.16
CA SER A 90 44.69 -48.03 21.21
C SER A 90 44.68 -48.80 22.53
N ASP A 91 43.95 -48.34 23.56
CA ASP A 91 43.88 -49.02 24.86
C ASP A 91 42.82 -50.13 24.85
N PRO A 92 43.13 -51.38 25.25
CA PRO A 92 42.20 -52.51 25.14
C PRO A 92 41.03 -52.47 26.14
N VAL A 93 41.07 -51.60 27.15
CA VAL A 93 40.03 -51.46 28.19
C VAL A 93 39.29 -50.15 28.01
N PHE A 94 40.02 -49.05 27.97
CA PHE A 94 39.44 -47.71 28.01
C PHE A 94 38.90 -47.23 26.66
N SER A 95 39.33 -47.82 25.54
CA SER A 95 38.67 -47.60 24.24
C SER A 95 37.22 -48.10 24.26
N VAL A 96 36.95 -49.22 24.94
CA VAL A 96 35.59 -49.79 25.07
C VAL A 96 34.71 -48.88 25.93
N VAL A 97 35.23 -48.41 27.06
CA VAL A 97 34.53 -47.47 27.94
C VAL A 97 34.24 -46.14 27.22
N ALA A 98 35.23 -45.59 26.51
CA ALA A 98 35.06 -44.38 25.74
C ALA A 98 34.02 -44.55 24.61
N ALA A 99 34.07 -45.65 23.86
CA ALA A 99 33.14 -45.92 22.78
C ALA A 99 31.69 -46.06 23.27
N ALA A 100 31.47 -46.76 24.39
CA ALA A 100 30.14 -46.90 24.98
C ALA A 100 29.58 -45.56 25.48
N MET A 101 30.43 -44.73 26.10
CA MET A 101 30.03 -43.37 26.50
C MET A 101 29.77 -42.46 25.29
N ASP A 102 30.58 -42.57 24.23
CA ASP A 102 30.39 -41.83 22.98
C ASP A 102 29.07 -42.20 22.30
N GLU A 103 28.76 -43.49 22.20
CA GLU A 103 27.50 -44.00 21.65
C GLU A 103 26.30 -43.55 22.50
N PHE A 104 26.37 -43.75 23.83
CA PHE A 104 25.29 -43.35 24.72
C PHE A 104 25.00 -41.86 24.61
N VAL A 105 26.01 -41.01 24.74
CA VAL A 105 25.84 -39.55 24.70
C VAL A 105 25.46 -39.08 23.29
N GLY A 106 26.03 -39.67 22.25
CA GLY A 106 25.75 -39.37 20.85
C GLY A 106 24.32 -39.72 20.42
N SER A 107 23.69 -40.68 21.09
CA SER A 107 22.28 -41.04 20.87
C SER A 107 21.29 -40.04 21.47
N LEU A 108 21.74 -39.17 22.39
CA LEU A 108 20.88 -38.24 23.09
C LEU A 108 20.63 -36.95 22.28
N PRO A 109 19.42 -36.36 22.35
CA PRO A 109 19.14 -35.12 21.66
C PRO A 109 19.93 -33.93 22.27
N LEU A 110 20.36 -33.00 21.43
CA LEU A 110 20.93 -31.72 21.89
C LEU A 110 19.91 -30.95 22.74
N SER A 111 20.30 -30.60 23.97
CA SER A 111 19.42 -29.98 24.96
C SER A 111 19.63 -28.48 25.07
N GLY A 112 20.88 -28.02 25.24
CA GLY A 112 21.15 -26.60 25.43
C GLY A 112 22.65 -26.27 25.38
N ILE A 113 22.97 -25.01 25.68
CA ILE A 113 24.36 -24.54 25.77
C ILE A 113 25.00 -24.96 27.10
N PHE A 114 26.27 -25.35 27.06
CA PHE A 114 27.01 -25.71 28.27
C PHE A 114 27.47 -24.45 29.00
N ARG A 115 26.90 -24.24 30.19
CA ARG A 115 27.35 -23.22 31.16
C ARG A 115 27.41 -23.84 32.54
N SER A 116 28.46 -23.50 33.28
CA SER A 116 28.76 -24.05 34.61
C SER A 116 29.15 -22.93 35.59
N PRO A 117 28.68 -22.97 36.85
CA PRO A 117 29.17 -22.08 37.90
C PRO A 117 30.48 -22.57 38.52
N GLU A 118 30.83 -23.83 38.31
CA GLU A 118 32.07 -24.43 38.80
C GLU A 118 33.21 -24.12 37.85
N ALA A 119 34.40 -23.85 38.41
CA ALA A 119 35.62 -23.63 37.63
C ALA A 119 36.25 -24.94 37.14
N GLN A 120 35.93 -26.07 37.76
CA GLN A 120 36.45 -27.39 37.42
C GLN A 120 35.54 -28.50 37.94
N TYR A 121 35.65 -29.68 37.33
CA TYR A 121 35.04 -30.92 37.83
C TYR A 121 36.12 -32.00 37.97
N GLY A 122 36.05 -32.79 39.05
CA GLY A 122 37.06 -33.78 39.39
C GLY A 122 38.36 -33.16 39.93
N THR A 123 39.32 -34.03 40.26
CA THR A 123 40.60 -33.66 40.89
C THR A 123 41.71 -34.50 40.30
N LYS A 124 42.78 -33.89 39.78
CA LYS A 124 43.84 -34.60 39.03
C LYS A 124 44.40 -35.83 39.74
N THR A 125 44.75 -35.70 41.02
CA THR A 125 45.21 -36.81 41.84
C THR A 125 44.71 -36.73 43.27
N THR A 126 44.57 -37.88 43.91
CA THR A 126 44.46 -37.99 45.38
C THR A 126 45.56 -38.91 45.90
N ARG A 127 45.85 -38.83 47.21
CA ARG A 127 46.89 -39.63 47.86
C ARG A 127 46.30 -40.37 49.05
N THR A 128 46.63 -41.64 49.19
CA THR A 128 46.25 -42.46 50.34
C THR A 128 47.49 -43.11 50.93
N LEU A 129 47.62 -43.08 52.25
CA LEU A 129 48.68 -43.82 52.95
C LEU A 129 48.21 -45.25 53.17
N ARG A 130 48.98 -46.24 52.71
CA ARG A 130 48.70 -47.66 52.86
C ARG A 130 49.98 -48.39 53.21
N ASP A 131 49.99 -49.07 54.36
CA ASP A 131 51.14 -49.86 54.83
C ASP A 131 52.47 -49.07 54.83
N GLY A 132 52.40 -47.77 55.14
CA GLY A 132 53.56 -46.86 55.15
C GLY A 132 53.98 -46.33 53.77
N GLN A 133 53.31 -46.74 52.69
CA GLN A 133 53.54 -46.24 51.32
C GLN A 133 52.44 -45.28 50.88
N VAL A 134 52.84 -44.22 50.16
CA VAL A 134 51.89 -43.26 49.57
C VAL A 134 51.45 -43.79 48.21
N GLU A 135 50.20 -44.20 48.11
CA GLU A 135 49.54 -44.59 46.87
C GLU A 135 48.91 -43.34 46.23
N VAL A 136 49.23 -43.08 44.96
CA VAL A 136 48.72 -41.93 44.19
C VAL A 136 47.67 -42.41 43.21
N TRP A 137 46.46 -41.89 43.34
CA TRP A 137 45.34 -42.18 42.45
C TRP A 137 45.18 -41.06 41.43
N HIS A 138 45.12 -41.40 40.16
CA HIS A 138 44.78 -40.48 39.08
C HIS A 138 43.27 -40.47 38.86
N HIS A 139 42.65 -39.33 38.58
CA HIS A 139 41.20 -39.26 38.34
C HIS A 139 40.87 -38.42 37.11
N LEU A 140 39.71 -38.72 36.53
CA LEU A 140 39.09 -37.85 35.54
C LEU A 140 38.90 -36.45 36.15
N HIS A 141 39.35 -35.45 35.41
CA HIS A 141 39.28 -34.06 35.81
C HIS A 141 39.24 -33.15 34.58
N GLY A 142 38.71 -31.94 34.75
CA GLY A 142 38.64 -30.96 33.67
C GLY A 142 38.37 -29.57 34.19
N ARG A 143 38.94 -28.57 33.53
CA ARG A 143 38.67 -27.16 33.81
C ARG A 143 37.51 -26.67 32.95
N VAL A 144 36.64 -25.85 33.53
CA VAL A 144 35.65 -25.08 32.78
C VAL A 144 36.35 -23.83 32.24
N GLU A 145 36.49 -23.73 30.92
CA GLU A 145 37.08 -22.55 30.28
C GLU A 145 36.25 -21.29 30.53
N LYS A 146 36.91 -20.12 30.55
CA LYS A 146 36.29 -18.84 30.96
C LYS A 146 35.00 -18.52 30.19
N ARG A 147 34.90 -18.92 28.92
CA ARG A 147 33.72 -18.70 28.07
C ARG A 147 32.49 -19.54 28.46
N HIS A 148 32.72 -20.66 29.14
CA HIS A 148 31.70 -21.61 29.59
C HIS A 148 31.36 -21.42 31.08
N HIS A 149 32.20 -20.68 31.81
CA HIS A 149 31.97 -20.33 33.20
C HIS A 149 30.94 -19.19 33.32
N SER A 150 29.90 -19.39 34.12
CA SER A 150 28.86 -18.40 34.39
C SER A 150 28.25 -18.61 35.76
N THR A 151 28.16 -17.55 36.56
CA THR A 151 27.43 -17.54 37.83
C THR A 151 25.91 -17.54 37.63
N ASP A 152 25.44 -17.07 36.47
CA ASP A 152 24.03 -16.95 36.08
C ASP A 152 23.66 -17.96 34.99
N VAL A 153 23.84 -19.25 35.30
CA VAL A 153 23.64 -20.36 34.34
C VAL A 153 22.21 -20.37 33.76
N GLY A 154 21.20 -20.17 34.61
CA GLY A 154 19.79 -20.17 34.19
C GLY A 154 19.49 -19.13 33.10
N PRO A 155 19.75 -17.83 33.34
CA PRO A 155 19.60 -16.78 32.34
C PRO A 155 20.40 -17.00 31.05
N ALA A 156 21.64 -17.48 31.16
CA ALA A 156 22.48 -17.76 30.00
C ALA A 156 21.88 -18.87 29.11
N ARG A 157 21.39 -19.95 29.71
CA ARG A 157 20.69 -21.03 29.00
C ARG A 157 19.37 -20.54 28.41
N GLY A 158 18.53 -19.87 29.19
CA GLY A 158 17.25 -19.36 28.72
C GLY A 158 17.37 -18.39 27.53
N THR A 159 18.40 -17.55 27.52
CA THR A 159 18.69 -16.65 26.37
C THR A 159 19.04 -17.43 25.11
N PHE A 160 19.87 -18.47 25.24
CA PHE A 160 20.25 -19.34 24.14
C PHE A 160 19.06 -20.17 23.63
N ASP A 161 18.28 -20.75 24.53
CA ASP A 161 17.12 -21.58 24.19
C ASP A 161 16.05 -20.75 23.46
N ALA A 162 15.81 -19.50 23.91
CA ALA A 162 14.94 -18.57 23.19
C ALA A 162 15.46 -18.25 21.78
N ALA A 163 16.78 -18.10 21.61
CA ALA A 163 17.39 -17.87 20.30
C ALA A 163 17.25 -19.10 19.38
N VAL A 164 17.48 -20.31 19.90
CA VAL A 164 17.24 -21.58 19.21
C VAL A 164 15.79 -21.68 18.73
N GLN A 165 14.81 -21.41 19.62
CA GLN A 165 13.40 -21.48 19.28
C GLN A 165 13.00 -20.49 18.17
N VAL A 166 13.43 -19.22 18.30
CA VAL A 166 13.14 -18.20 17.28
C VAL A 166 13.75 -18.57 15.94
N PHE A 167 15.00 -19.06 15.95
CA PHE A 167 15.69 -19.41 14.71
C PHE A 167 15.07 -20.63 14.04
N GLN A 168 14.80 -21.69 14.80
CA GLN A 168 14.15 -22.91 14.32
C GLN A 168 12.79 -22.60 13.70
N ARG A 169 11.98 -21.77 14.36
CA ARG A 169 10.69 -21.32 13.83
C ARG A 169 10.85 -20.48 12.56
N GLY A 170 11.82 -19.56 12.55
CA GLY A 170 12.11 -18.77 11.35
C GLY A 170 12.43 -19.67 10.16
N LEU A 171 13.29 -20.67 10.34
CA LEU A 171 13.70 -21.58 9.29
C LEU A 171 12.54 -22.45 8.76
N ALA A 172 11.64 -22.88 9.65
CA ALA A 172 10.52 -23.77 9.32
C ALA A 172 9.29 -23.04 8.77
N GLU A 173 8.97 -21.84 9.28
CA GLU A 173 7.73 -21.12 8.96
C GLU A 173 7.89 -20.15 7.79
N LEU A 174 9.07 -19.56 7.59
CA LEU A 174 9.28 -18.58 6.51
C LEU A 174 9.58 -19.31 5.21
N VAL A 175 8.79 -19.08 4.17
CA VAL A 175 8.93 -19.80 2.91
C VAL A 175 9.92 -19.09 1.96
N PRO A 176 10.73 -19.82 1.18
CA PRO A 176 11.73 -19.21 0.28
C PRO A 176 11.14 -18.20 -0.70
N HIS A 177 9.96 -18.47 -1.27
CA HIS A 177 9.32 -17.55 -2.23
C HIS A 177 8.94 -16.20 -1.61
N ALA A 178 8.60 -16.16 -0.31
CA ALA A 178 8.29 -14.92 0.39
C ALA A 178 9.55 -14.10 0.63
N LEU A 179 10.67 -14.75 0.96
CA LEU A 179 11.98 -14.09 1.05
C LEU A 179 12.41 -13.50 -0.30
N ASP A 180 12.21 -14.25 -1.38
CA ASP A 180 12.52 -13.80 -2.75
C ASP A 180 11.65 -12.60 -3.14
N THR A 181 10.34 -12.66 -2.87
CA THR A 181 9.41 -11.54 -3.11
C THR A 181 9.85 -10.29 -2.36
N VAL A 182 10.22 -10.40 -1.09
CA VAL A 182 10.70 -9.25 -0.31
C VAL A 182 12.03 -8.73 -0.86
N ALA A 183 12.95 -9.59 -1.28
CA ALA A 183 14.19 -9.17 -1.93
C ALA A 183 13.92 -8.37 -3.21
N ASP A 184 13.04 -8.88 -4.09
CA ASP A 184 12.63 -8.20 -5.34
C ASP A 184 12.01 -6.83 -5.07
N LEU A 185 11.18 -6.70 -4.03
CA LEU A 185 10.59 -5.42 -3.64
C LEU A 185 11.63 -4.42 -3.13
N ILE A 186 12.66 -4.88 -2.43
CA ILE A 186 13.79 -4.04 -2.00
C ILE A 186 14.62 -3.62 -3.22
N ASP A 187 14.86 -4.53 -4.17
CA ASP A 187 15.56 -4.25 -5.42
C ASP A 187 14.82 -3.23 -6.29
N GLY A 188 13.50 -3.34 -6.38
CA GLY A 188 12.64 -2.40 -7.12
C GLY A 188 12.40 -1.06 -6.41
N ASN A 189 13.06 -0.79 -5.28
CA ASN A 189 12.81 0.37 -4.41
C ASN A 189 11.30 0.54 -4.08
N ALA A 190 10.61 -0.59 -3.95
CA ALA A 190 9.17 -0.68 -3.80
C ALA A 190 8.77 -0.90 -2.33
N LEU A 191 9.67 -0.75 -1.36
CA LEU A 191 9.36 -0.76 0.07
C LEU A 191 9.93 0.51 0.71
N TYR A 192 9.12 1.18 1.53
CA TYR A 192 9.61 2.28 2.34
C TYR A 192 10.79 1.82 3.22
N ARG A 193 11.95 2.47 3.06
CA ARG A 193 13.21 2.15 3.74
C ARG A 193 13.64 0.67 3.61
N GLY A 194 13.19 -0.03 2.57
CA GLY A 194 13.48 -1.45 2.37
C GLY A 194 14.97 -1.77 2.22
N THR A 195 15.76 -0.84 1.66
CA THR A 195 17.21 -1.00 1.44
C THR A 195 17.99 -1.26 2.72
N GLU A 196 17.55 -0.70 3.85
CA GLU A 196 18.16 -0.91 5.18
C GLU A 196 18.05 -2.37 5.64
N HIS A 197 17.04 -3.09 5.15
CA HIS A 197 16.74 -4.46 5.53
C HIS A 197 17.39 -5.52 4.62
N ARG A 198 17.99 -5.10 3.50
CA ARG A 198 18.58 -6.00 2.48
C ARG A 198 19.52 -7.04 3.09
N ARG A 199 20.45 -6.58 3.93
CA ARG A 199 21.45 -7.46 4.56
C ARG A 199 20.80 -8.58 5.38
N ALA A 200 19.79 -8.24 6.18
CA ALA A 200 19.09 -9.19 7.05
C ALA A 200 18.35 -10.26 6.24
N VAL A 201 17.67 -9.86 5.15
CA VAL A 201 16.97 -10.79 4.25
C VAL A 201 17.96 -11.75 3.57
N THR A 202 19.06 -11.21 3.02
CA THR A 202 20.07 -12.02 2.32
C THR A 202 20.79 -13.00 3.25
N GLU A 203 21.21 -12.54 4.44
CA GLU A 203 21.88 -13.41 5.41
C GLU A 203 20.95 -14.53 5.91
N PHE A 204 19.69 -14.22 6.21
CA PHE A 204 18.73 -15.23 6.64
C PHE A 204 18.41 -16.24 5.53
N ARG A 205 18.24 -15.78 4.29
CA ARG A 205 18.05 -16.65 3.12
C ARG A 205 19.23 -17.62 2.93
N SER A 206 20.46 -17.13 3.12
CA SER A 206 21.66 -17.99 3.07
C SER A 206 21.64 -19.07 4.15
N LEU A 207 21.31 -18.71 5.39
CA LEU A 207 21.17 -19.67 6.49
C LEU A 207 20.07 -20.72 6.22
N GLN A 208 18.94 -20.30 5.65
CA GLN A 208 17.86 -21.23 5.30
C GLN A 208 18.27 -22.23 4.23
N ASN A 209 19.02 -21.79 3.22
CA ASN A 209 19.56 -22.67 2.19
C ASN A 209 20.54 -23.70 2.78
N GLN A 210 21.44 -23.25 3.66
CA GLN A 210 22.38 -24.15 4.35
C GLN A 210 21.67 -25.14 5.26
N TRP A 211 20.66 -24.70 6.03
CA TRP A 211 19.86 -25.57 6.89
C TRP A 211 19.11 -26.65 6.11
N THR A 212 18.58 -26.31 4.94
CA THR A 212 17.86 -27.26 4.07
C THR A 212 18.78 -28.39 3.61
N GLN A 213 20.07 -28.09 3.41
CA GLN A 213 21.12 -29.01 2.97
C GLN A 213 21.86 -29.69 4.13
N ALA A 214 21.62 -29.28 5.38
CA ALA A 214 22.34 -29.80 6.54
C ALA A 214 21.96 -31.25 6.84
N ALA A 215 22.97 -32.10 7.06
CA ALA A 215 22.77 -33.50 7.46
C ALA A 215 22.10 -33.62 8.84
N ASP A 216 22.55 -32.81 9.81
CA ASP A 216 21.88 -32.64 11.10
C ASP A 216 21.33 -31.21 11.24
N ARG A 217 20.03 -31.09 11.00
CA ARG A 217 19.29 -29.84 11.08
C ARG A 217 19.25 -29.26 12.51
N ARG A 218 19.28 -30.09 13.55
CA ARG A 218 19.23 -29.63 14.94
C ARG A 218 20.60 -29.09 15.35
N ALA A 219 21.68 -29.78 15.00
CA ALA A 219 23.03 -29.27 15.21
C ALA A 219 23.26 -27.96 14.45
N PHE A 220 22.76 -27.83 13.21
CA PHE A 220 22.84 -26.57 12.46
C PHE A 220 22.17 -25.40 13.21
N VAL A 221 20.98 -25.61 13.76
CA VAL A 221 20.26 -24.58 14.54
C VAL A 221 21.08 -24.16 15.75
N PHE A 222 21.60 -25.12 16.53
CA PHE A 222 22.38 -24.83 17.74
C PHE A 222 23.69 -24.10 17.44
N ALA A 223 24.38 -24.48 16.37
CA ALA A 223 25.62 -23.83 15.94
C ALA A 223 25.41 -22.38 15.49
N ASN A 224 24.22 -22.06 14.95
CA ASN A 224 23.92 -20.75 14.36
C ASN A 224 22.90 -19.92 15.14
N ALA A 225 22.41 -20.41 16.30
CA ALA A 225 21.35 -19.74 17.07
C ALA A 225 21.72 -18.31 17.50
N MET A 226 23.01 -18.03 17.68
CA MET A 226 23.51 -16.71 18.06
C MET A 226 23.93 -15.84 16.87
N HIS A 227 23.76 -16.32 15.63
CA HIS A 227 24.00 -15.51 14.43
C HIS A 227 23.02 -14.31 14.42
N PRO A 228 23.43 -13.08 14.03
CA PRO A 228 22.54 -11.92 14.03
C PRO A 228 21.23 -12.14 13.25
N ALA A 229 21.32 -12.78 12.08
CA ALA A 229 20.16 -13.15 11.27
C ALA A 229 19.26 -14.24 11.89
N ALA A 230 19.68 -14.95 12.94
CA ALA A 230 18.87 -15.99 13.58
C ALA A 230 17.56 -15.44 14.17
N ARG A 231 17.55 -14.15 14.53
CA ARG A 231 16.38 -13.41 15.04
C ARG A 231 15.56 -12.75 13.95
N PHE A 232 15.86 -12.99 12.66
CA PHE A 232 15.23 -12.34 11.51
C PHE A 232 13.71 -12.35 11.59
N ARG A 233 13.12 -13.50 11.96
CA ARG A 233 11.67 -13.66 12.14
C ARG A 233 11.04 -12.56 13.02
N ASN A 234 11.73 -12.09 14.05
CA ASN A 234 11.20 -11.09 14.99
C ASN A 234 11.52 -9.64 14.59
N THR A 235 12.20 -9.43 13.47
CA THR A 235 12.45 -8.08 12.95
C THR A 235 11.21 -7.53 12.24
N VAL A 236 11.13 -6.20 12.08
CA VAL A 236 10.00 -5.56 11.38
C VAL A 236 9.85 -6.09 9.95
N ILE A 237 10.94 -6.24 9.20
CA ILE A 237 10.93 -6.84 7.86
C ILE A 237 10.62 -8.35 7.91
N GLY A 238 11.02 -9.03 8.97
CA GLY A 238 10.64 -10.42 9.23
C GLY A 238 9.13 -10.60 9.38
N THR A 239 8.41 -9.58 9.86
CA THR A 239 6.93 -9.62 9.89
C THR A 239 6.30 -9.54 8.51
N LEU A 240 6.92 -8.83 7.56
CA LEU A 240 6.48 -8.83 6.16
C LEU A 240 6.61 -10.23 5.53
N VAL A 241 7.75 -10.89 5.76
CA VAL A 241 7.98 -12.26 5.27
C VAL A 241 7.02 -13.25 5.93
N GLN A 242 6.70 -13.09 7.22
CA GLN A 242 5.68 -13.91 7.90
C GLN A 242 4.32 -13.77 7.24
N ASP A 243 3.85 -12.53 7.02
CA ASP A 243 2.55 -12.26 6.41
C ASP A 243 2.46 -12.92 5.01
N LEU A 244 3.50 -12.75 4.17
CA LEU A 244 3.57 -13.38 2.85
C LEU A 244 3.65 -14.91 2.93
N SER A 245 4.42 -15.46 3.88
CA SER A 245 4.51 -16.91 4.10
C SER A 245 3.18 -17.52 4.54
N ALA A 246 2.35 -16.73 5.24
CA ALA A 246 1.00 -17.11 5.65
C ALA A 246 -0.06 -16.91 4.55
N GLY A 247 0.32 -16.45 3.35
CA GLY A 247 -0.58 -16.24 2.22
C GLY A 247 -1.39 -14.94 2.27
N VAL A 248 -0.99 -13.97 3.09
CA VAL A 248 -1.59 -12.62 3.08
C VAL A 248 -1.30 -11.94 1.74
N ASP A 249 -2.29 -11.23 1.18
CA ASP A 249 -2.10 -10.48 -0.08
C ASP A 249 -0.94 -9.49 0.06
N LEU A 250 -0.16 -9.35 -1.02
CA LEU A 250 1.04 -8.53 -1.08
C LEU A 250 0.80 -7.08 -0.62
N GLU A 251 -0.29 -6.44 -1.04
CA GLU A 251 -0.56 -5.05 -0.66
C GLU A 251 -0.89 -4.94 0.83
N GLN A 252 -1.67 -5.89 1.35
CA GLN A 252 -2.00 -5.92 2.78
C GLN A 252 -0.76 -6.19 3.63
N ALA A 253 0.08 -7.14 3.24
CA ALA A 253 1.32 -7.47 3.92
C ALA A 253 2.30 -6.29 3.93
N VAL A 254 2.48 -5.63 2.79
CA VAL A 254 3.33 -4.43 2.70
C VAL A 254 2.74 -3.26 3.49
N ARG A 255 1.43 -3.04 3.46
CA ARG A 255 0.78 -2.01 4.28
C ARG A 255 0.96 -2.26 5.78
N SER A 256 0.85 -3.52 6.22
CA SER A 256 1.14 -3.95 7.60
C SER A 256 2.58 -3.60 8.01
N PHE A 257 3.54 -3.90 7.13
CA PHE A 257 4.95 -3.53 7.33
C PHE A 257 5.16 -2.02 7.38
N GLU A 258 4.64 -1.26 6.42
CA GLU A 258 4.82 0.19 6.34
C GLU A 258 4.18 0.91 7.53
N THR A 259 3.03 0.46 8.00
CA THR A 259 2.39 1.00 9.21
C THR A 259 3.29 0.85 10.44
N LYS A 260 4.06 -0.25 10.54
CA LYS A 260 5.01 -0.47 11.64
C LYS A 260 6.27 0.39 11.52
N VAL A 261 6.69 0.73 10.30
CA VAL A 261 7.92 1.50 10.03
C VAL A 261 7.67 3.02 9.95
N ALA A 262 6.46 3.43 9.56
CA ALA A 262 6.03 4.81 9.41
C ALA A 262 4.53 4.97 9.75
N PRO A 263 4.17 5.06 11.05
CA PRO A 263 2.77 5.16 11.48
C PRO A 263 2.06 6.46 11.05
N GLN A 264 2.81 7.49 10.69
CA GLN A 264 2.29 8.80 10.29
C GLN A 264 2.55 9.01 8.78
N ASN A 265 1.47 9.04 7.99
CA ASN A 265 1.38 9.71 6.68
C ASN A 265 2.03 9.08 5.43
N TYR A 266 2.31 7.76 5.37
CA TYR A 266 2.69 7.16 4.08
C TYR A 266 1.47 6.64 3.31
N GLN A 267 1.07 7.33 2.24
CA GLN A 267 0.21 6.79 1.18
C GLN A 267 1.06 6.47 -0.03
N ARG A 268 1.00 5.22 -0.48
CA ARG A 268 1.75 4.75 -1.65
C ARG A 268 1.04 5.21 -2.93
N PRO A 269 1.69 5.96 -3.82
CA PRO A 269 1.06 6.48 -5.02
C PRO A 269 0.96 5.44 -6.16
N THR A 270 1.68 4.32 -6.08
CA THR A 270 1.81 3.35 -7.17
C THR A 270 1.53 1.91 -6.72
N ALA A 271 0.92 1.13 -7.61
CA ALA A 271 0.66 -0.29 -7.39
C ALA A 271 1.98 -1.09 -7.26
N LEU A 272 1.97 -2.09 -6.38
CA LEU A 272 3.08 -3.02 -6.17
C LEU A 272 3.13 -4.04 -7.31
N ILE A 273 4.19 -3.98 -8.14
CA ILE A 273 4.48 -4.98 -9.18
C ILE A 273 5.88 -5.56 -8.99
N THR A 274 6.01 -6.88 -9.12
CA THR A 274 7.30 -7.58 -9.06
C THR A 274 7.80 -7.90 -10.47
N PRO A 275 9.11 -8.14 -10.68
CA PRO A 275 9.64 -8.56 -11.98
C PRO A 275 8.94 -9.81 -12.54
N ALA A 276 8.57 -10.76 -11.68
CA ALA A 276 7.83 -11.95 -12.07
C ALA A 276 6.42 -11.61 -12.61
N MET A 277 5.70 -10.67 -11.97
CA MET A 277 4.40 -10.21 -12.45
C MET A 277 4.52 -9.53 -13.81
N VAL A 278 5.55 -8.70 -14.00
CA VAL A 278 5.83 -8.04 -15.29
C VAL A 278 6.10 -9.07 -16.37
N LYS A 279 6.98 -10.06 -16.11
CA LYS A 279 7.29 -11.12 -17.07
C LYS A 279 6.05 -11.94 -17.46
N ALA A 280 5.19 -12.26 -16.50
CA ALA A 280 3.94 -12.98 -16.77
C ALA A 280 2.98 -12.15 -17.63
N ALA A 281 2.85 -10.84 -17.34
CA ALA A 281 2.01 -9.95 -18.12
C ALA A 281 2.53 -9.75 -19.56
N MET A 282 3.84 -9.55 -19.73
CA MET A 282 4.45 -9.41 -21.06
C MET A 282 4.26 -10.66 -21.91
N LYS A 283 4.40 -11.85 -21.30
CA LYS A 283 4.13 -13.11 -21.99
C LYS A 283 2.69 -13.16 -22.54
N THR A 284 1.70 -12.77 -21.72
CA THR A 284 0.29 -12.72 -22.15
C THR A 284 0.06 -11.66 -23.23
N ILE A 285 0.75 -10.52 -23.16
CA ILE A 285 0.69 -9.46 -24.18
C ILE A 285 1.21 -9.99 -25.52
N ASP A 286 2.34 -10.71 -25.52
CA ASP A 286 2.94 -11.30 -26.72
C ASP A 286 2.05 -12.40 -27.32
N GLU A 287 1.52 -13.30 -26.48
CA GLU A 287 0.63 -14.39 -26.90
C GLU A 287 -0.67 -13.89 -27.54
N LEU A 288 -1.19 -12.75 -27.08
CA LEU A 288 -2.40 -12.13 -27.61
C LEU A 288 -2.12 -11.13 -28.75
N GLY A 289 -0.86 -10.77 -29.00
CA GLY A 289 -0.47 -9.78 -30.00
C GLY A 289 -0.99 -8.36 -29.73
N ILE A 290 -1.18 -7.99 -28.46
CA ILE A 290 -1.82 -6.72 -28.05
C ILE A 290 -0.83 -5.59 -27.69
N GLU A 291 0.46 -5.76 -27.97
CA GLU A 291 1.49 -4.76 -27.62
C GLU A 291 1.20 -3.40 -28.27
N GLU A 292 0.85 -3.40 -29.56
CA GLU A 292 0.48 -2.18 -30.28
C GLU A 292 -0.81 -1.53 -29.74
N SER A 293 -1.71 -2.34 -29.17
CA SER A 293 -2.98 -1.88 -28.57
C SER A 293 -2.78 -1.07 -27.28
N LEU A 294 -1.59 -1.16 -26.66
CA LEU A 294 -1.21 -0.38 -25.48
C LEU A 294 -0.87 1.08 -25.83
N GLN A 295 -0.53 1.35 -27.09
CA GLN A 295 -0.20 2.71 -27.54
C GLN A 295 -1.49 3.47 -27.88
N ARG A 296 -1.85 4.43 -27.04
CA ARG A 296 -3.12 5.17 -27.17
C ARG A 296 -2.88 6.66 -27.47
N ARG A 297 -3.92 7.33 -27.96
CA ARG A 297 -3.95 8.77 -28.23
C ARG A 297 -5.34 9.33 -28.02
N PHE A 298 -5.47 10.65 -27.94
CA PHE A 298 -6.77 11.30 -28.06
C PHE A 298 -7.43 10.94 -29.40
N ALA A 299 -8.73 10.65 -29.34
CA ALA A 299 -9.54 10.44 -30.52
C ALA A 299 -9.76 11.77 -31.24
N ARG A 300 -9.81 11.72 -32.56
CA ARG A 300 -10.12 12.84 -33.44
C ARG A 300 -11.51 12.63 -34.01
N LEU A 301 -12.10 13.71 -34.47
CA LEU A 301 -13.41 13.65 -35.13
C LEU A 301 -13.40 12.73 -36.36
N SER A 302 -12.28 12.63 -37.08
CA SER A 302 -12.11 11.74 -38.23
C SER A 302 -12.02 10.25 -37.88
N ASP A 303 -11.84 9.91 -36.60
CA ASP A 303 -11.85 8.52 -36.14
C ASP A 303 -13.29 8.00 -35.95
N VAL A 304 -14.25 8.90 -35.68
CA VAL A 304 -15.63 8.56 -35.32
C VAL A 304 -16.51 8.46 -36.58
N SER A 305 -17.30 7.39 -36.69
CA SER A 305 -18.29 7.24 -37.78
C SER A 305 -19.56 8.01 -37.47
N VAL A 306 -20.30 8.40 -38.52
CA VAL A 306 -21.63 9.04 -38.39
C VAL A 306 -22.64 8.14 -37.67
N ASN A 307 -22.45 6.82 -37.68
CA ASN A 307 -23.31 5.87 -36.96
C ASN A 307 -23.06 5.86 -35.45
N ASN A 308 -21.92 6.39 -34.99
CA ASN A 308 -21.58 6.43 -33.57
C ASN A 308 -22.06 7.72 -32.88
N VAL A 309 -22.66 8.65 -33.64
CA VAL A 309 -23.12 9.95 -33.12
C VAL A 309 -24.62 10.08 -33.21
N LEU A 310 -25.19 10.74 -32.21
CA LEU A 310 -26.62 11.00 -32.09
C LEU A 310 -27.00 12.32 -32.76
N TRP A 311 -26.05 13.24 -32.84
CA TRP A 311 -26.17 14.52 -33.52
C TRP A 311 -24.80 15.06 -33.89
N VAL A 312 -24.69 15.81 -34.98
CA VAL A 312 -23.48 16.49 -35.42
C VAL A 312 -23.83 17.82 -36.07
N ASP A 313 -23.06 18.86 -35.75
CA ASP A 313 -23.19 20.16 -36.37
C ASP A 313 -22.85 20.10 -37.87
N ASN A 314 -23.53 20.91 -38.69
CA ASN A 314 -23.38 20.88 -40.14
C ASN A 314 -21.94 21.15 -40.61
N ASP A 315 -21.23 22.08 -39.96
CA ASP A 315 -19.84 22.41 -40.31
C ASP A 315 -18.87 21.29 -39.89
N THR A 316 -19.30 20.44 -38.97
CA THR A 316 -18.51 19.37 -38.35
C THR A 316 -18.64 18.04 -39.10
N ARG A 317 -19.80 17.78 -39.73
CA ARG A 317 -20.13 16.50 -40.39
C ARG A 317 -19.12 16.07 -41.46
N SER A 318 -18.58 17.00 -42.25
CA SER A 318 -17.60 16.70 -43.33
C SER A 318 -16.29 16.08 -42.83
N ARG A 319 -15.95 16.26 -41.56
CA ARG A 319 -14.68 15.84 -40.96
C ARG A 319 -14.73 14.43 -40.36
N MET A 320 -15.90 13.79 -40.35
CA MET A 320 -16.10 12.42 -39.84
C MET A 320 -15.75 11.36 -40.90
N LYS A 321 -15.48 10.12 -40.47
CA LYS A 321 -14.98 9.02 -41.31
C LYS A 321 -15.79 8.76 -42.59
N ASP A 322 -17.12 8.92 -42.51
CA ASP A 322 -18.07 8.66 -43.61
C ASP A 322 -18.91 9.91 -43.98
N GLY A 323 -18.44 11.12 -43.63
CA GLY A 323 -19.23 12.36 -43.63
C GLY A 323 -19.72 12.89 -44.99
N ILE A 324 -19.08 12.47 -46.10
CA ILE A 324 -19.37 12.96 -47.46
C ILE A 324 -20.71 12.42 -47.98
N GLU A 325 -21.07 11.19 -47.64
CA GLU A 325 -22.33 10.57 -48.09
C GLU A 325 -23.57 11.26 -47.48
N GLY A 326 -23.48 11.67 -46.21
CA GLY A 326 -24.54 12.41 -45.52
C GLY A 326 -24.69 13.88 -45.96
N LEU A 327 -23.63 14.50 -46.49
CA LEU A 327 -23.62 15.89 -46.97
C LEU A 327 -24.46 16.08 -48.25
N LEU A 328 -24.50 15.07 -49.11
CA LEU A 328 -25.27 15.10 -50.36
C LEU A 328 -26.79 15.05 -50.13
N MET A 329 -27.25 14.52 -48.99
CA MET A 329 -28.68 14.44 -48.62
C MET A 329 -29.22 15.76 -48.02
N GLN A 330 -28.37 16.61 -47.45
CA GLN A 330 -28.78 17.80 -46.70
C GLN A 330 -28.79 19.10 -47.53
N ALA A 331 -28.21 19.09 -48.73
CA ALA A 331 -28.17 20.23 -49.66
C ALA A 331 -29.55 20.63 -50.24
N ALA A 332 -30.66 20.05 -49.75
CA ALA A 332 -32.00 20.23 -50.29
C ALA A 332 -32.87 21.30 -49.59
N THR A 333 -32.47 21.90 -48.46
CA THR A 333 -33.33 22.88 -47.77
C THR A 333 -32.56 23.97 -47.03
N THR A 334 -32.63 25.20 -47.56
CA THR A 334 -32.08 26.45 -46.99
C THR A 334 -33.14 27.31 -46.30
N GLY A 335 -32.75 28.16 -45.34
CA GLY A 335 -33.50 29.39 -45.00
C GLY A 335 -33.14 30.04 -43.66
N SER A 336 -32.75 31.32 -43.69
CA SER A 336 -32.16 32.13 -42.61
C SER A 336 -33.12 33.02 -41.81
N SER A 337 -32.68 33.41 -40.60
CA SER A 337 -32.78 34.73 -39.90
C SER A 337 -33.44 34.70 -38.51
N GLY A 338 -32.88 35.49 -37.57
CA GLY A 338 -32.88 35.22 -36.12
C GLY A 338 -33.79 36.08 -35.22
N ALA A 339 -33.67 35.90 -33.90
CA ALA A 339 -33.84 36.94 -32.87
C ALA A 339 -33.39 36.45 -31.47
N ARG A 340 -32.79 37.34 -30.68
CA ARG A 340 -32.22 37.11 -29.34
C ARG A 340 -33.30 36.99 -28.26
N LEU A 341 -33.17 36.02 -27.36
CA LEU A 341 -33.86 35.97 -26.07
C LEU A 341 -32.80 35.91 -24.97
N ARG A 342 -32.81 36.87 -24.04
CA ARG A 342 -31.87 36.95 -22.91
C ARG A 342 -32.47 36.68 -21.53
N ASP A 343 -33.78 36.42 -21.39
CA ASP A 343 -34.40 36.33 -20.05
C ASP A 343 -35.44 35.20 -19.87
N ALA A 344 -35.39 34.12 -20.65
CA ALA A 344 -36.28 32.97 -20.45
C ALA A 344 -35.74 32.01 -19.37
N LYS A 345 -36.59 31.58 -18.42
CA LYS A 345 -36.25 30.45 -17.54
C LYS A 345 -36.17 29.16 -18.38
N PRO A 346 -35.13 28.33 -18.23
CA PRO A 346 -35.01 27.08 -18.97
C PRO A 346 -36.19 26.13 -18.67
N GLU A 347 -36.69 25.46 -19.71
CA GLU A 347 -37.65 24.35 -19.56
C GLU A 347 -36.90 23.09 -19.10
N GLU A 348 -37.30 22.47 -18.00
CA GLU A 348 -36.70 21.20 -17.54
C GLU A 348 -37.16 20.04 -18.42
N VAL A 349 -36.22 19.33 -19.04
CA VAL A 349 -36.50 18.24 -19.98
C VAL A 349 -35.65 17.02 -19.63
N PRO A 350 -36.25 15.83 -19.36
CA PRO A 350 -35.47 14.60 -19.20
C PRO A 350 -34.64 14.28 -20.45
N ILE A 351 -33.43 13.74 -20.30
CA ILE A 351 -32.53 13.44 -21.42
C ILE A 351 -33.21 12.58 -22.48
N VAL A 352 -33.99 11.56 -22.08
CA VAL A 352 -34.73 10.70 -23.03
C VAL A 352 -35.70 11.51 -23.91
N THR A 353 -36.40 12.48 -23.32
CA THR A 353 -37.30 13.38 -24.04
C THR A 353 -36.51 14.34 -24.94
N PHE A 354 -35.38 14.87 -24.46
CA PHE A 354 -34.50 15.70 -25.28
C PHE A 354 -34.00 14.95 -26.52
N MET A 355 -33.54 13.71 -26.35
CA MET A 355 -33.03 12.86 -27.42
C MET A 355 -34.09 12.53 -28.47
N LYS A 356 -35.34 12.31 -28.05
CA LYS A 356 -36.43 11.88 -28.93
C LYS A 356 -37.14 13.04 -29.61
N ASP A 357 -37.41 14.11 -28.88
CA ASP A 357 -38.37 15.15 -29.28
C ASP A 357 -37.72 16.50 -29.61
N ILE A 358 -36.42 16.68 -29.29
CA ILE A 358 -35.70 17.96 -29.51
C ILE A 358 -34.49 17.76 -30.41
N LEU A 359 -33.64 16.78 -30.12
CA LEU A 359 -32.38 16.56 -30.79
C LEU A 359 -32.51 16.31 -32.32
N PRO A 360 -33.49 15.54 -32.83
CA PRO A 360 -33.58 15.25 -34.27
C PRO A 360 -33.80 16.49 -35.14
N ASP A 361 -34.47 17.51 -34.62
CA ASP A 361 -34.78 18.75 -35.33
C ASP A 361 -33.80 19.89 -35.01
N ALA A 362 -32.75 19.64 -34.20
CA ALA A 362 -31.78 20.65 -33.79
C ALA A 362 -30.83 21.03 -34.92
N ALA A 363 -30.80 22.31 -35.29
CA ALA A 363 -29.86 22.88 -36.25
C ALA A 363 -28.53 23.30 -35.60
N SER A 364 -28.57 23.82 -34.36
CA SER A 364 -27.37 24.11 -33.56
C SER A 364 -27.68 23.97 -32.07
N ILE A 365 -26.65 23.62 -31.28
CA ILE A 365 -26.76 23.48 -29.83
C ILE A 365 -25.57 24.20 -29.19
N ASP A 366 -25.85 25.11 -28.26
CA ASP A 366 -24.85 25.69 -27.37
C ASP A 366 -25.12 25.22 -25.94
N LEU A 367 -24.08 24.79 -25.22
CA LEU A 367 -24.16 24.30 -23.84
C LEU A 367 -23.66 25.35 -22.86
N TRP A 368 -24.43 25.62 -21.80
CA TRP A 368 -23.94 26.41 -20.67
C TRP A 368 -22.94 25.59 -19.87
N VAL A 369 -21.67 25.98 -19.93
CA VAL A 369 -20.59 25.31 -19.20
C VAL A 369 -20.33 26.06 -17.92
N ALA A 370 -20.91 25.63 -16.80
CA ALA A 370 -20.66 26.22 -15.48
C ALA A 370 -19.34 25.71 -14.89
N ASN A 371 -18.79 26.42 -13.89
CA ASN A 371 -17.62 25.93 -13.16
C ASN A 371 -17.87 24.57 -12.48
N SER A 372 -19.11 24.33 -12.04
CA SER A 372 -19.52 23.05 -11.45
C SER A 372 -19.45 21.88 -12.44
N HIS A 373 -19.33 22.13 -13.75
CA HIS A 373 -19.19 21.10 -14.76
C HIS A 373 -17.74 20.63 -14.96
N GLU A 374 -16.76 21.20 -14.27
CA GLU A 374 -15.35 20.76 -14.36
C GLU A 374 -15.15 19.24 -14.23
N PRO A 375 -15.78 18.52 -13.27
CA PRO A 375 -15.62 17.06 -13.17
C PRO A 375 -16.24 16.29 -14.34
N HIS A 376 -17.08 16.95 -15.13
CA HIS A 376 -17.74 16.38 -16.29
C HIS A 376 -16.96 16.58 -17.59
N PHE A 377 -15.86 17.33 -17.58
CA PHE A 377 -15.00 17.41 -18.76
C PHE A 377 -14.52 16.01 -19.13
N VAL A 378 -14.59 15.64 -20.39
CA VAL A 378 -14.26 14.28 -20.86
C VAL A 378 -13.56 14.35 -22.21
N SER A 379 -12.59 13.47 -22.40
CA SER A 379 -11.89 13.27 -23.67
C SER A 379 -12.06 11.83 -24.14
N LEU A 380 -12.31 11.64 -25.43
CA LEU A 380 -12.23 10.30 -26.03
C LEU A 380 -10.78 9.95 -26.34
N THR A 381 -10.45 8.68 -26.18
CA THR A 381 -9.17 8.10 -26.55
C THR A 381 -9.38 6.92 -27.49
N THR A 382 -8.39 6.64 -28.33
CA THR A 382 -8.41 5.52 -29.28
C THR A 382 -7.01 4.96 -29.46
N GLY A 383 -6.87 3.80 -30.10
CA GLY A 383 -5.58 3.21 -30.40
C GLY A 383 -4.80 4.04 -31.40
N ARG A 384 -3.48 4.01 -31.25
CA ARG A 384 -2.58 4.63 -32.22
C ARG A 384 -2.57 3.85 -33.54
N HIS A 385 -2.77 2.52 -33.47
CA HIS A 385 -2.68 1.59 -34.58
C HIS A 385 -4.05 0.96 -34.84
N PRO A 386 -4.82 1.40 -35.86
CA PRO A 386 -6.19 0.91 -36.10
C PRO A 386 -6.30 -0.58 -36.42
N ALA A 387 -5.20 -1.22 -36.84
CA ALA A 387 -5.14 -2.65 -37.13
C ALA A 387 -4.81 -3.51 -35.91
N ALA A 388 -4.48 -2.89 -34.76
CA ALA A 388 -4.10 -3.62 -33.55
C ALA A 388 -5.31 -4.36 -32.96
N PRO A 389 -5.10 -5.53 -32.32
CA PRO A 389 -6.20 -6.27 -31.71
C PRO A 389 -6.86 -5.48 -30.57
N ARG A 390 -8.14 -5.74 -30.32
CA ARG A 390 -8.91 -5.02 -29.29
C ARG A 390 -8.37 -5.25 -27.87
N LEU A 391 -8.40 -4.18 -27.08
CA LEU A 391 -8.03 -4.20 -25.67
C LEU A 391 -9.25 -4.32 -24.73
N PHE A 392 -10.40 -3.78 -25.16
CA PHE A 392 -11.57 -3.58 -24.31
C PHE A 392 -12.63 -4.69 -24.46
N THR A 393 -13.61 -4.66 -23.57
CA THR A 393 -14.74 -5.60 -23.52
C THR A 393 -15.78 -5.40 -24.62
N TRP A 394 -15.81 -4.23 -25.27
CA TRP A 394 -16.67 -3.91 -26.41
C TRP A 394 -15.93 -4.04 -27.75
N ASP A 395 -16.67 -3.93 -28.86
CA ASP A 395 -16.18 -4.25 -30.22
C ASP A 395 -15.52 -3.08 -30.97
N ASN A 396 -15.20 -1.99 -30.26
CA ASN A 396 -14.44 -0.86 -30.78
C ASN A 396 -13.24 -0.54 -29.90
N ASP A 397 -12.30 0.22 -30.45
CA ASP A 397 -11.06 0.60 -29.78
C ASP A 397 -11.14 2.00 -29.15
N PHE A 398 -12.33 2.51 -28.85
CA PHE A 398 -12.48 3.78 -28.15
C PHE A 398 -12.63 3.56 -26.64
N ALA A 399 -12.05 4.47 -25.87
CA ALA A 399 -12.29 4.64 -24.43
C ALA A 399 -12.47 6.12 -24.13
N TRP A 400 -12.68 6.47 -22.87
CA TRP A 400 -12.79 7.86 -22.44
C TRP A 400 -12.08 8.08 -21.11
N SER A 401 -11.64 9.31 -20.90
CA SER A 401 -11.08 9.78 -19.63
C SER A 401 -11.79 11.07 -19.26
N TYR A 402 -12.35 11.12 -18.06
CA TYR A 402 -12.80 12.37 -17.48
C TYR A 402 -11.59 13.25 -17.13
N GLY A 403 -11.81 14.56 -17.13
CA GLY A 403 -10.85 15.58 -16.78
C GLY A 403 -10.58 15.55 -15.29
N GLY A 404 -9.28 15.49 -14.97
CA GLY A 404 -8.82 15.31 -13.61
C GLY A 404 -8.63 13.82 -13.26
N ASN A 405 -7.37 13.47 -13.02
CA ASN A 405 -7.06 12.87 -11.72
C ASN A 405 -7.61 13.83 -10.64
N VAL A 406 -8.91 13.68 -10.32
CA VAL A 406 -9.69 14.39 -9.30
C VAL A 406 -9.24 15.84 -9.08
N THR A 407 -9.71 16.78 -9.90
CA THR A 407 -9.71 18.19 -9.48
C THR A 407 -10.77 18.34 -8.40
N ASP A 408 -10.30 18.41 -7.16
CA ASP A 408 -11.10 18.34 -5.96
C ASP A 408 -12.16 19.47 -5.91
N SER A 409 -13.44 19.10 -5.94
CA SER A 409 -14.54 19.98 -5.50
C SER A 409 -14.18 20.61 -4.13
N ILE A 410 -14.81 21.74 -3.75
CA ILE A 410 -14.55 22.34 -2.41
C ILE A 410 -14.73 21.27 -1.32
N LYS A 411 -15.71 20.38 -1.46
CA LYS A 411 -15.90 19.20 -0.63
C LYS A 411 -14.68 18.27 -0.58
N GLU A 412 -14.11 17.89 -1.71
CA GLU A 412 -12.90 17.04 -1.73
C GLU A 412 -11.66 17.80 -1.19
N ARG A 413 -11.56 19.12 -1.40
CA ARG A 413 -10.49 19.95 -0.80
C ARG A 413 -10.61 20.00 0.71
N VAL A 414 -11.83 20.12 1.24
CA VAL A 414 -12.12 20.04 2.68
C VAL A 414 -11.69 18.68 3.22
N LYS A 415 -12.07 17.59 2.55
CA LYS A 415 -11.67 16.22 2.94
C LYS A 415 -10.16 16.00 2.88
N ARG A 416 -9.47 16.52 1.85
CA ARG A 416 -8.01 16.50 1.71
C ARG A 416 -7.31 17.27 2.83
N ALA A 417 -7.92 18.35 3.30
CA ALA A 417 -7.48 19.12 4.46
C ALA A 417 -7.87 18.50 5.81
N GLY A 418 -8.54 17.34 5.81
CA GLY A 418 -8.95 16.61 7.03
C GLY A 418 -10.32 16.99 7.59
N GLY A 419 -11.10 17.81 6.88
CA GLY A 419 -12.43 18.27 7.27
C GLY A 419 -13.54 17.25 7.03
N ASN A 420 -14.65 17.44 7.74
CA ASN A 420 -15.80 16.56 7.72
C ASN A 420 -16.86 17.04 6.71
N VAL A 421 -17.11 16.17 5.74
CA VAL A 421 -18.00 16.38 4.59
C VAL A 421 -19.32 15.58 4.67
N THR A 422 -19.56 14.90 5.79
CA THR A 422 -20.75 14.04 6.01
C THR A 422 -21.73 14.64 7.03
N GLY A 423 -21.64 15.94 7.30
CA GLY A 423 -22.56 16.66 8.18
C GLY A 423 -23.96 16.84 7.57
N LYS A 424 -24.95 17.15 8.42
CA LYS A 424 -26.33 17.47 7.99
C LYS A 424 -26.40 18.80 7.25
N LEU A 425 -25.56 19.74 7.68
CA LEU A 425 -25.39 21.08 7.12
C LEU A 425 -23.90 21.39 7.06
N ARG A 426 -23.46 22.04 5.97
CA ARG A 426 -22.07 22.48 5.79
C ARG A 426 -22.02 23.85 5.12
N VAL A 427 -21.08 24.67 5.56
CA VAL A 427 -20.69 25.93 4.92
C VAL A 427 -19.17 25.92 4.76
N SER A 428 -18.69 26.07 3.54
CA SER A 428 -17.26 26.06 3.24
C SER A 428 -16.85 27.31 2.48
N LEU A 429 -15.66 27.81 2.80
CA LEU A 429 -15.01 28.91 2.11
C LEU A 429 -13.85 28.36 1.27
N SER A 430 -13.67 28.88 0.07
CA SER A 430 -12.55 28.55 -0.82
C SER A 430 -12.03 29.82 -1.49
N TRP A 431 -10.71 29.97 -1.57
CA TRP A 431 -10.07 31.07 -2.31
C TRP A 431 -8.83 30.59 -3.06
N PHE A 432 -8.13 31.53 -3.73
CA PHE A 432 -7.25 31.22 -4.86
C PHE A 432 -5.83 31.81 -4.74
N ASN A 433 -5.46 32.28 -3.55
CA ASN A 433 -4.17 32.90 -3.29
C ASN A 433 -3.67 32.57 -1.87
N PHE A 434 -2.51 33.09 -1.48
CA PHE A 434 -1.91 32.84 -0.17
C PHE A 434 -2.53 33.65 0.97
N ASP A 435 -3.62 34.40 0.76
CA ASP A 435 -4.22 35.21 1.80
C ASP A 435 -4.78 34.37 2.96
N ASP A 436 -4.97 35.03 4.10
CA ASP A 436 -5.63 34.50 5.30
C ASP A 436 -7.07 35.02 5.30
N LEU A 437 -8.01 34.17 4.91
CA LEU A 437 -9.45 34.46 4.95
C LEU A 437 -10.10 33.58 6.01
N ASP A 438 -10.81 34.21 6.95
CA ASP A 438 -11.52 33.51 8.01
C ASP A 438 -13.03 33.46 7.70
N LEU A 439 -13.63 32.28 7.82
CA LEU A 439 -15.06 32.03 7.77
C LEU A 439 -15.69 32.28 9.14
N HIS A 440 -16.68 33.18 9.16
CA HIS A 440 -17.45 33.53 10.34
C HIS A 440 -18.90 33.08 10.15
N VAL A 441 -19.40 32.25 11.07
CA VAL A 441 -20.81 31.84 11.08
C VAL A 441 -21.48 32.23 12.39
N TYR A 442 -22.62 32.92 12.30
CA TYR A 442 -23.46 33.28 13.44
C TYR A 442 -24.73 32.43 13.41
N GLU A 443 -24.95 31.65 14.46
CA GLU A 443 -26.14 30.80 14.64
C GLU A 443 -27.35 31.63 15.09
N PRO A 444 -28.59 31.09 14.99
CA PRO A 444 -29.81 31.81 15.36
C PRO A 444 -29.88 32.29 16.81
N ASP A 445 -29.16 31.63 17.73
CA ASP A 445 -29.08 32.02 19.15
C ASP A 445 -28.00 33.07 19.44
N GLY A 446 -27.29 33.53 18.41
CA GLY A 446 -26.20 34.50 18.52
C GLY A 446 -24.81 33.86 18.71
N THR A 447 -24.70 32.54 18.76
CA THR A 447 -23.41 31.85 18.83
C THR A 447 -22.55 32.18 17.61
N HIS A 448 -21.29 32.58 17.82
CA HIS A 448 -20.35 32.92 16.76
C HIS A 448 -19.25 31.85 16.64
N ILE A 449 -19.16 31.24 15.47
CA ILE A 449 -18.18 30.21 15.10
C ILE A 449 -17.12 30.85 14.18
N TRP A 450 -15.86 30.80 14.60
CA TRP A 450 -14.69 31.35 13.87
C TRP A 450 -13.38 30.77 14.44
N TYR A 451 -12.22 31.15 13.91
CA TYR A 451 -10.93 30.52 14.24
C TYR A 451 -10.59 30.52 15.75
N GLN A 452 -10.95 31.56 16.51
CA GLN A 452 -10.71 31.60 17.97
C GLN A 452 -11.70 30.74 18.75
N GLU A 453 -12.90 30.53 18.22
CA GLU A 453 -14.00 29.86 18.90
C GLU A 453 -14.68 28.86 17.96
N LYS A 454 -13.96 27.76 17.69
CA LYS A 454 -14.32 26.76 16.67
C LYS A 454 -15.58 25.96 17.01
N ARG A 455 -15.96 25.89 18.29
CA ARG A 455 -17.15 25.18 18.84
C ARG A 455 -17.32 23.73 18.33
N ASN A 456 -16.21 23.05 17.99
CA ASN A 456 -16.19 21.72 17.34
C ASN A 456 -16.99 21.65 16.01
N LYS A 457 -17.16 22.79 15.33
CA LYS A 457 -17.88 22.91 14.05
C LYS A 457 -16.96 23.43 12.95
N LEU A 458 -16.07 24.39 13.25
CA LEU A 458 -15.02 24.81 12.33
C LEU A 458 -13.86 23.80 12.39
N ASP A 459 -13.77 22.93 11.40
CA ASP A 459 -12.87 21.77 11.38
C ASP A 459 -11.68 21.91 10.42
N VAL A 460 -11.76 22.83 9.46
CA VAL A 460 -10.67 23.21 8.56
C VAL A 460 -10.52 24.73 8.54
N ASP A 461 -9.28 25.16 8.67
CA ASP A 461 -8.81 26.55 8.78
C ASP A 461 -7.42 26.56 8.12
N MET A 462 -7.35 27.10 6.90
CA MET A 462 -6.14 27.05 6.06
C MET A 462 -5.55 28.43 5.85
N ASN A 463 -4.23 28.46 5.64
CA ASN A 463 -3.43 29.69 5.49
C ASN A 463 -3.31 30.59 6.73
N ALA A 464 -3.81 30.13 7.89
CA ALA A 464 -3.49 30.71 9.18
C ALA A 464 -1.96 30.86 9.35
N GLY A 465 -1.52 32.07 9.70
CA GLY A 465 -0.10 32.36 9.96
C GLY A 465 0.71 32.70 8.70
N SER A 466 1.22 31.70 7.97
CA SER A 466 2.21 31.88 6.90
C SER A 466 1.71 31.76 5.45
N GLY A 467 0.49 31.28 5.21
CA GLY A 467 -0.06 31.10 3.85
C GLY A 467 0.67 30.00 3.06
N HIS A 468 0.21 28.74 3.15
CA HIS A 468 0.90 27.57 2.61
C HIS A 468 0.27 27.00 1.34
N SER A 469 -0.94 27.45 0.98
CA SER A 469 -1.70 26.92 -0.17
C SER A 469 -2.26 28.04 -1.04
N ARG A 470 -2.28 27.82 -2.35
CA ARG A 470 -3.06 28.63 -3.32
C ARG A 470 -4.45 28.06 -3.58
N GLU A 471 -4.76 26.90 -3.02
CA GLU A 471 -6.09 26.28 -2.98
C GLU A 471 -6.60 26.09 -1.53
N PRO A 472 -6.56 27.13 -0.69
CA PRO A 472 -7.00 27.04 0.70
C PRO A 472 -8.53 26.91 0.83
N VAL A 473 -8.96 26.23 1.89
CA VAL A 473 -10.37 26.09 2.26
C VAL A 473 -10.56 26.29 3.76
N GLU A 474 -11.73 26.79 4.15
CA GLU A 474 -12.23 26.64 5.52
C GLU A 474 -13.58 25.92 5.51
N ASN A 475 -13.92 25.27 6.62
CA ASN A 475 -15.14 24.48 6.70
C ASN A 475 -15.79 24.56 8.08
N VAL A 476 -17.10 24.83 8.09
CA VAL A 476 -17.98 24.71 9.25
C VAL A 476 -19.05 23.66 8.96
N THR A 477 -19.15 22.66 9.84
CA THR A 477 -20.05 21.52 9.65
C THR A 477 -20.86 21.21 10.91
N TRP A 478 -22.12 20.80 10.73
CA TRP A 478 -23.01 20.36 11.80
C TRP A 478 -23.32 18.88 11.64
N THR A 479 -22.79 18.06 12.57
CA THR A 479 -23.03 16.61 12.61
C THR A 479 -24.22 16.22 13.50
N GLY A 480 -24.46 17.00 14.55
CA GLY A 480 -25.55 16.80 15.50
C GLY A 480 -26.86 17.48 15.09
N LYS A 481 -27.59 18.00 16.08
CA LYS A 481 -28.80 18.81 15.85
C LYS A 481 -28.41 20.12 15.16
N VAL A 482 -29.12 20.48 14.08
CA VAL A 482 -28.97 21.78 13.41
C VAL A 482 -30.04 22.74 13.96
N PRO A 483 -29.68 23.82 14.67
CA PRO A 483 -30.63 24.84 15.10
C PRO A 483 -31.49 25.37 13.93
N ALA A 484 -32.80 25.43 14.12
CA ALA A 484 -33.67 26.09 13.15
C ALA A 484 -33.61 27.61 13.35
N GLY A 485 -33.63 28.36 12.25
CA GLY A 485 -33.59 29.82 12.28
C GLY A 485 -32.73 30.42 11.18
N GLU A 486 -32.46 31.72 11.29
CA GLU A 486 -31.59 32.44 10.37
C GLU A 486 -30.14 32.42 10.87
N TYR A 487 -29.24 32.02 9.99
CA TYR A 487 -27.80 32.10 10.21
C TYR A 487 -27.23 33.22 9.36
N ARG A 488 -26.22 33.92 9.89
CA ARG A 488 -25.48 34.94 9.16
C ARG A 488 -24.08 34.44 8.88
N ILE A 489 -23.65 34.53 7.63
CA ILE A 489 -22.32 34.10 7.17
C ILE A 489 -21.52 35.34 6.78
N ALA A 490 -20.25 35.39 7.18
CA ALA A 490 -19.33 36.45 6.82
C ALA A 490 -17.92 35.89 6.58
N VAL A 491 -17.11 36.64 5.84
CA VAL A 491 -15.69 36.32 5.59
C VAL A 491 -14.85 37.52 6.02
N ASN A 492 -13.82 37.29 6.83
CA ASN A 492 -12.85 38.31 7.23
C ASN A 492 -11.53 38.12 6.47
N GLN A 493 -11.01 39.20 5.87
CA GLN A 493 -9.67 39.21 5.31
C GLN A 493 -8.65 39.44 6.42
N PHE A 494 -8.32 38.42 7.20
CA PHE A 494 -7.47 38.56 8.37
C PHE A 494 -6.07 39.08 8.02
N ARG A 495 -5.50 38.55 6.93
CA ARG A 495 -4.19 39.00 6.43
C ARG A 495 -4.16 38.93 4.91
N LYS A 496 -4.12 40.10 4.28
CA LYS A 496 -3.85 40.22 2.85
C LYS A 496 -2.35 40.08 2.60
N ARG A 497 -1.97 39.14 1.75
CA ARG A 497 -0.58 38.84 1.36
C ARG A 497 -0.33 39.14 -0.11
N GLU A 498 -1.33 38.95 -0.98
CA GLU A 498 -1.22 39.18 -2.42
C GLU A 498 -2.38 40.06 -2.96
N SER A 499 -2.21 40.60 -4.17
CA SER A 499 -3.24 41.39 -4.88
C SER A 499 -3.74 40.71 -6.17
N ASN A 500 -3.29 39.48 -6.43
CA ASN A 500 -3.66 38.67 -7.59
C ASN A 500 -4.50 37.48 -7.09
N GLY A 501 -5.38 36.92 -7.94
CA GLY A 501 -6.25 35.80 -7.55
C GLY A 501 -7.22 36.16 -6.41
N VAL A 502 -7.74 37.39 -6.46
CA VAL A 502 -8.62 37.96 -5.42
C VAL A 502 -10.02 37.35 -5.48
N GLY A 503 -10.74 37.48 -4.38
CA GLY A 503 -12.08 36.93 -4.25
C GLY A 503 -12.10 35.54 -3.63
N PHE A 504 -13.31 35.01 -3.45
CA PHE A 504 -13.54 33.72 -2.82
C PHE A 504 -14.91 33.15 -3.20
N VAL A 505 -15.13 31.88 -2.87
CA VAL A 505 -16.38 31.16 -3.08
C VAL A 505 -16.86 30.58 -1.75
N ILE A 506 -18.16 30.73 -1.48
CA ILE A 506 -18.87 30.05 -0.41
C ILE A 506 -19.67 28.91 -1.00
N GLU A 507 -19.49 27.71 -0.45
CA GLU A 507 -20.30 26.54 -0.73
C GLU A 507 -21.21 26.27 0.47
N THR A 508 -22.49 26.07 0.22
CA THR A 508 -23.45 25.59 1.22
C THR A 508 -23.98 24.22 0.80
N GLU A 509 -24.08 23.29 1.75
CA GLU A 509 -24.63 21.96 1.50
C GLU A 509 -25.62 21.57 2.60
N SER A 510 -26.82 21.12 2.20
CA SER A 510 -27.76 20.44 3.11
C SER A 510 -28.60 19.43 2.34
N ASN A 511 -28.83 18.25 2.91
CA ASN A 511 -29.60 17.16 2.29
C ASN A 511 -29.15 16.82 0.84
N GLY A 512 -27.84 16.90 0.57
CA GLY A 512 -27.25 16.65 -0.74
C GLY A 512 -27.44 17.77 -1.78
N LYS A 513 -28.17 18.85 -1.45
CA LYS A 513 -28.25 20.06 -2.27
C LYS A 513 -27.04 20.94 -1.98
N ILE A 514 -26.27 21.25 -3.02
CA ILE A 514 -25.08 22.11 -2.95
C ILE A 514 -25.37 23.41 -3.72
N GLU A 515 -25.05 24.56 -3.12
CA GLU A 515 -25.14 25.88 -3.76
C GLU A 515 -23.85 26.67 -3.56
N HIS A 516 -23.43 27.42 -4.59
CA HIS A 516 -22.21 28.23 -4.60
C HIS A 516 -22.52 29.72 -4.75
N TYR A 517 -21.74 30.54 -4.05
CA TYR A 517 -21.80 32.00 -4.12
C TYR A 517 -20.38 32.58 -4.19
N SER A 518 -20.10 33.42 -5.19
CA SER A 518 -18.80 34.06 -5.34
C SER A 518 -18.78 35.51 -4.89
N HIS A 519 -17.61 35.92 -4.41
CA HIS A 519 -17.24 37.32 -4.21
C HIS A 519 -16.01 37.61 -5.06
N GLU A 520 -16.14 38.43 -6.10
CA GLU A 520 -15.06 38.63 -7.09
C GLU A 520 -14.12 39.79 -6.74
N ARG A 521 -14.56 40.69 -5.85
CA ARG A 521 -13.77 41.87 -5.51
C ARG A 521 -12.74 41.55 -4.42
N ALA A 522 -11.61 42.24 -4.49
CA ALA A 522 -10.63 42.22 -3.40
C ALA A 522 -11.26 42.77 -2.11
N VAL A 523 -11.02 42.08 -1.00
CA VAL A 523 -11.40 42.54 0.34
C VAL A 523 -10.20 43.23 0.98
N SER A 524 -10.43 44.36 1.65
CA SER A 524 -9.36 45.11 2.30
C SER A 524 -8.84 44.36 3.52
N GLN A 525 -7.57 44.56 3.87
CA GLN A 525 -7.02 43.90 5.06
C GLN A 525 -7.83 44.28 6.32
N LYS A 526 -8.20 43.27 7.12
CA LYS A 526 -9.08 43.33 8.30
C LYS A 526 -10.55 43.67 8.01
N GLU A 527 -10.96 43.83 6.76
CA GLU A 527 -12.37 44.01 6.42
C GLU A 527 -13.15 42.70 6.56
N THR A 528 -14.39 42.80 7.05
CA THR A 528 -15.34 41.69 7.12
C THR A 528 -16.48 41.96 6.15
N VAL A 529 -16.74 41.01 5.24
CA VAL A 529 -17.85 41.07 4.29
C VAL A 529 -18.93 40.08 4.73
N GLU A 530 -20.17 40.55 4.86
CA GLU A 530 -21.33 39.65 5.03
C GLU A 530 -21.66 39.00 3.69
N VAL A 531 -21.47 37.68 3.62
CA VAL A 531 -21.63 36.91 2.36
C VAL A 531 -23.06 36.41 2.18
N GLY A 532 -23.86 36.37 3.25
CA GLY A 532 -25.28 36.12 3.12
C GLY A 532 -25.92 35.60 4.39
N ARG A 533 -27.22 35.34 4.27
CA ARG A 533 -28.05 34.79 5.33
C ARG A 533 -28.75 33.54 4.85
N MET A 534 -28.59 32.43 5.58
CA MET A 534 -29.29 31.18 5.28
C MET A 534 -30.40 30.95 6.30
N THR A 535 -31.57 30.55 5.81
CA THR A 535 -32.70 30.11 6.63
C THR A 535 -32.71 28.59 6.70
N VAL A 536 -32.66 28.04 7.91
CA VAL A 536 -32.69 26.60 8.16
C VAL A 536 -34.01 26.22 8.83
N ALA A 537 -34.74 25.27 8.25
CA ALA A 537 -35.93 24.67 8.84
C ALA A 537 -35.93 23.16 8.59
N GLY A 538 -36.28 22.38 9.60
CA GLY A 538 -36.26 20.91 9.50
C GLY A 538 -34.87 20.33 9.21
N GLU A 539 -33.81 20.97 9.70
CA GLU A 539 -32.40 20.61 9.44
C GLU A 539 -31.93 20.77 7.97
N VAL A 540 -32.67 21.50 7.13
CA VAL A 540 -32.34 21.77 5.72
C VAL A 540 -32.33 23.27 5.46
N ILE A 541 -31.45 23.73 4.56
CA ILE A 541 -31.47 25.11 4.05
C ILE A 541 -32.69 25.28 3.16
N THR A 542 -33.62 26.15 3.55
CA THR A 542 -34.84 26.44 2.77
C THR A 542 -34.71 27.69 1.92
N ALA A 543 -33.81 28.61 2.29
CA ALA A 543 -33.50 29.80 1.52
C ALA A 543 -32.10 30.32 1.85
N PHE A 544 -31.44 30.90 0.87
CA PHE A 544 -30.21 31.67 1.04
C PHE A 544 -30.40 33.05 0.42
N ARG A 545 -30.06 34.11 1.16
CA ARG A 545 -30.05 35.49 0.71
C ARG A 545 -28.60 35.95 0.58
N PRO A 546 -28.05 36.04 -0.65
CA PRO A 546 -26.68 36.51 -0.85
C PRO A 546 -26.48 37.94 -0.34
N GLY A 547 -25.29 38.24 0.15
CA GLY A 547 -24.86 39.60 0.45
C GLY A 547 -24.81 40.48 -0.81
N LYS A 548 -24.75 41.81 -0.63
CA LYS A 548 -24.82 42.80 -1.72
C LYS A 548 -23.83 42.55 -2.85
N ASP A 549 -22.65 42.03 -2.52
CA ASP A 549 -21.54 41.84 -3.45
C ASP A 549 -21.27 40.36 -3.77
N MET A 550 -22.25 39.50 -3.44
CA MET A 550 -22.19 38.08 -3.72
C MET A 550 -23.03 37.76 -4.94
N GLN A 551 -22.45 37.03 -5.89
CA GLN A 551 -23.16 36.53 -7.06
C GLN A 551 -23.50 35.06 -6.83
N ALA A 552 -24.73 34.67 -7.19
CA ALA A 552 -25.06 33.25 -7.30
C ALA A 552 -24.37 32.71 -8.56
N GLY A 553 -23.58 31.64 -8.41
CA GLY A 553 -22.62 31.22 -9.42
C GLY A 553 -21.20 31.70 -9.10
N SER A 554 -20.25 31.42 -9.98
CA SER A 554 -18.81 31.65 -9.77
C SER A 554 -18.19 32.45 -10.91
N ALA A 555 -17.03 33.10 -10.69
CA ALA A 555 -16.32 33.78 -11.78
C ALA A 555 -15.86 32.74 -12.83
N GLY A 556 -16.06 33.01 -14.12
CA GLY A 556 -15.61 32.12 -15.20
C GLY A 556 -14.09 31.88 -15.15
N LYS A 557 -13.68 30.66 -15.48
CA LYS A 557 -12.27 30.23 -15.56
C LYS A 557 -12.01 29.56 -16.91
N ASP A 558 -10.77 29.61 -17.36
CA ASP A 558 -10.35 28.90 -18.57
C ASP A 558 -10.02 27.45 -18.23
N LEU A 559 -10.72 26.50 -18.88
CA LEU A 559 -10.51 25.07 -18.75
C LEU A 559 -10.56 24.44 -20.14
N TRP A 560 -9.48 23.75 -20.53
CA TRP A 560 -9.38 23.05 -21.83
C TRP A 560 -9.68 23.95 -23.04
N GLY A 561 -9.20 25.19 -23.01
CA GLY A 561 -9.45 26.18 -24.07
C GLY A 561 -10.85 26.82 -24.03
N ILE A 562 -11.69 26.44 -23.07
CA ILE A 562 -13.04 26.98 -22.87
C ILE A 562 -13.09 27.87 -21.64
N THR A 563 -13.54 29.12 -21.78
CA THR A 563 -13.95 29.91 -20.61
C THR A 563 -15.31 29.41 -20.13
N THR A 564 -15.43 29.10 -18.84
CA THR A 564 -16.69 28.67 -18.20
C THR A 564 -17.61 29.86 -17.91
N GLU A 565 -18.82 29.56 -17.42
CA GLU A 565 -19.92 30.49 -17.15
C GLU A 565 -20.40 31.21 -18.41
N GLN A 566 -20.42 30.48 -19.53
CA GLN A 566 -20.94 30.92 -20.81
C GLN A 566 -21.47 29.74 -21.65
N PHE A 567 -22.16 30.08 -22.74
CA PHE A 567 -22.61 29.13 -23.75
C PHE A 567 -21.48 28.79 -24.72
N VAL A 568 -21.24 27.50 -24.91
CA VAL A 568 -20.18 26.94 -25.76
C VAL A 568 -20.81 26.05 -26.84
N PRO A 569 -20.50 26.25 -28.13
CA PRO A 569 -21.08 25.44 -29.19
C PRO A 569 -20.74 23.96 -29.07
N VAL A 570 -21.71 23.09 -29.38
CA VAL A 570 -21.52 21.64 -29.43
C VAL A 570 -21.18 21.23 -30.86
N SER A 571 -20.13 20.44 -31.03
CA SER A 571 -19.74 19.85 -32.32
C SER A 571 -20.50 18.57 -32.61
N THR A 572 -20.65 17.69 -31.62
CA THR A 572 -21.38 16.43 -31.76
C THR A 572 -21.85 15.89 -30.41
N ILE A 573 -22.96 15.15 -30.41
CA ILE A 573 -23.49 14.44 -29.26
C ILE A 573 -23.44 12.95 -29.53
N MET A 574 -22.98 12.16 -28.57
CA MET A 574 -22.84 10.70 -28.71
C MET A 574 -23.02 9.98 -27.37
N TYR A 575 -23.19 8.67 -27.43
CA TYR A 575 -23.05 7.83 -26.23
C TYR A 575 -21.57 7.59 -25.91
N SER A 576 -21.28 7.01 -24.75
CA SER A 576 -19.95 6.48 -24.45
C SER A 576 -19.61 5.29 -25.37
N PRO A 577 -18.32 5.08 -25.70
CA PRO A 577 -17.84 4.00 -26.58
C PRO A 577 -18.33 2.59 -26.30
N ASN A 578 -18.59 2.26 -25.03
CA ASN A 578 -19.17 0.98 -24.62
C ASN A 578 -20.61 0.75 -25.12
N HIS A 579 -21.22 1.77 -25.74
CA HIS A 579 -22.54 1.77 -26.36
C HIS A 579 -22.54 2.12 -27.87
N PHE A 580 -21.38 2.04 -28.53
CA PHE A 580 -21.31 2.17 -29.98
C PHE A 580 -21.65 0.85 -30.67
N ASP A 581 -22.17 0.92 -31.90
CA ASP A 581 -22.38 -0.22 -32.81
C ASP A 581 -23.14 -1.39 -32.14
N ASP A 582 -24.29 -1.08 -31.53
CA ASP A 582 -25.18 -2.01 -30.80
C ASP A 582 -24.58 -2.67 -29.54
N SER A 583 -23.39 -2.25 -29.09
CA SER A 583 -22.85 -2.66 -27.79
C SER A 583 -23.70 -2.10 -26.64
N GLU A 584 -23.88 -2.88 -25.57
CA GLU A 584 -24.59 -2.46 -24.34
C GLU A 584 -23.84 -2.95 -23.09
N VAL A 585 -22.58 -2.56 -22.96
CA VAL A 585 -21.70 -3.03 -21.88
C VAL A 585 -21.57 -1.99 -20.79
N GLY A 586 -22.13 -2.23 -19.60
CA GLY A 586 -21.95 -1.35 -18.43
C GLY A 586 -22.79 -0.08 -18.47
N ASN A 587 -22.35 0.96 -17.75
CA ASN A 587 -23.11 2.22 -17.63
C ASN A 587 -23.01 3.07 -18.90
N ARG A 588 -24.13 3.66 -19.31
CA ARG A 588 -24.19 4.58 -20.45
C ARG A 588 -23.86 6.00 -20.01
N HIS A 589 -23.06 6.70 -20.81
CA HIS A 589 -22.83 8.13 -20.66
C HIS A 589 -23.30 8.89 -21.90
N TYR A 590 -23.71 10.13 -21.71
CA TYR A 590 -24.07 11.08 -22.75
C TYR A 590 -22.95 12.11 -22.88
N PHE A 591 -22.31 12.14 -24.04
CA PHE A 591 -21.20 13.05 -24.31
C PHE A 591 -21.62 14.14 -25.27
N PHE A 592 -21.33 15.38 -24.88
CA PHE A 592 -21.51 16.57 -25.68
C PHE A 592 -20.13 17.15 -25.98
N MET A 593 -19.60 16.82 -27.17
CA MET A 593 -18.27 17.27 -27.59
C MET A 593 -18.36 18.74 -27.96
N LEU A 594 -17.56 19.57 -27.31
CA LEU A 594 -17.61 21.01 -27.43
C LEU A 594 -16.64 21.49 -28.50
N LYS A 595 -17.03 22.54 -29.23
CA LYS A 595 -16.16 23.19 -30.20
C LYS A 595 -15.00 23.87 -29.47
N ASP A 596 -13.79 23.69 -30.01
CA ASP A 596 -12.54 24.25 -29.49
C ASP A 596 -12.17 23.79 -28.06
N CYS A 597 -12.81 22.74 -27.54
CA CYS A 597 -12.46 22.13 -26.26
C CYS A 597 -11.29 21.14 -26.43
N VAL A 598 -10.17 21.45 -25.79
CA VAL A 598 -8.88 20.77 -25.96
C VAL A 598 -8.27 20.49 -24.59
N ASN A 599 -8.24 19.22 -24.19
CA ASN A 599 -7.54 18.78 -22.99
C ASN A 599 -6.03 19.00 -23.14
N ASP A 600 -5.47 19.82 -22.26
CA ASP A 600 -4.07 20.22 -22.23
C ASP A 600 -3.21 19.32 -21.33
N GLN A 601 -3.80 18.29 -20.71
CA GLN A 601 -3.13 17.36 -19.81
C GLN A 601 -3.10 15.92 -20.37
N PRO A 602 -2.07 15.13 -20.04
CA PRO A 602 -2.06 13.71 -20.40
C PRO A 602 -3.25 12.96 -19.81
N ALA A 603 -3.96 12.19 -20.63
CA ALA A 603 -5.15 11.44 -20.23
C ALA A 603 -4.92 9.93 -20.25
N ARG A 604 -5.53 9.20 -19.32
CA ARG A 604 -5.39 7.75 -19.27
C ARG A 604 -6.24 7.11 -20.37
N GLY A 605 -5.62 6.24 -21.18
CA GLY A 605 -6.31 5.51 -22.25
C GLY A 605 -6.72 4.08 -21.87
N ILE A 606 -6.16 3.54 -20.78
CA ILE A 606 -6.33 2.13 -20.39
C ILE A 606 -6.80 2.07 -18.95
N TYR A 607 -7.98 1.50 -18.75
CA TYR A 607 -8.60 1.31 -17.44
C TYR A 607 -8.90 -0.17 -17.23
N ASN A 608 -8.60 -0.69 -16.04
CA ASN A 608 -8.74 -2.11 -15.73
C ASN A 608 -10.18 -2.61 -15.88
N GLU A 609 -11.16 -1.75 -15.58
CA GLU A 609 -12.58 -1.99 -15.74
C GLU A 609 -13.03 -2.12 -17.20
N PHE A 610 -12.26 -1.59 -18.16
CA PHE A 610 -12.57 -1.69 -19.58
C PHE A 610 -11.94 -2.93 -20.23
N LEU A 611 -10.89 -3.49 -19.62
CA LEU A 611 -10.11 -4.60 -20.18
C LEU A 611 -10.91 -5.91 -20.29
N ARG A 612 -10.65 -6.64 -21.38
CA ARG A 612 -11.09 -8.04 -21.56
C ARG A 612 -10.69 -8.94 -20.38
N ARG A 613 -11.51 -9.96 -20.11
CA ARG A 613 -11.45 -10.77 -18.87
C ARG A 613 -10.14 -11.55 -18.68
N ASP A 614 -9.50 -11.96 -19.76
CA ASP A 614 -8.22 -12.65 -19.76
C ASP A 614 -7.00 -11.76 -19.45
N LEU A 615 -7.17 -10.43 -19.39
CA LEU A 615 -6.15 -9.51 -18.88
C LEU A 615 -6.29 -9.23 -17.38
N GLN A 616 -7.42 -9.59 -16.76
CA GLN A 616 -7.68 -9.38 -15.32
C GLN A 616 -6.63 -10.01 -14.39
N PRO A 617 -6.05 -11.20 -14.66
CA PRO A 617 -4.95 -11.74 -13.86
C PRO A 617 -3.73 -10.81 -13.77
N HIS A 618 -3.57 -9.91 -14.75
CA HIS A 618 -2.46 -8.96 -14.84
C HIS A 618 -2.88 -7.52 -14.51
N ARG A 619 -4.06 -7.30 -13.89
CA ARG A 619 -4.61 -5.97 -13.59
C ARG A 619 -3.64 -5.00 -12.91
N LYS A 620 -2.76 -5.50 -12.03
CA LYS A 620 -1.74 -4.67 -11.34
C LYS A 620 -0.69 -4.12 -12.30
N VAL A 621 -0.28 -4.91 -13.30
CA VAL A 621 0.65 -4.45 -14.35
C VAL A 621 -0.05 -3.50 -15.30
N PHE A 622 -1.29 -3.79 -15.69
CA PHE A 622 -2.10 -2.90 -16.54
C PHE A 622 -2.45 -1.57 -15.86
N GLU A 623 -2.53 -1.55 -14.52
CA GLU A 623 -2.69 -0.31 -13.75
C GLU A 623 -1.47 0.61 -13.95
N VAL A 624 -0.27 0.05 -13.83
CA VAL A 624 0.98 0.78 -14.05
C VAL A 624 1.15 1.15 -15.52
N LEU A 625 0.78 0.27 -16.45
CA LEU A 625 0.82 0.56 -17.89
C LEU A 625 -0.11 1.72 -18.23
N GLY A 626 -1.37 1.71 -17.78
CA GLY A 626 -2.31 2.80 -18.05
C GLY A 626 -1.84 4.17 -17.56
N ASP A 627 -1.09 4.22 -16.45
CA ASP A 627 -0.47 5.45 -15.96
C ASP A 627 0.78 5.87 -16.77
N ARG A 628 1.59 4.90 -17.23
CA ARG A 628 2.82 5.17 -18.01
C ARG A 628 2.57 5.39 -19.50
N THR A 629 1.46 4.93 -20.04
CA THR A 629 1.09 5.03 -21.46
C THR A 629 -0.09 5.99 -21.66
N LYS A 630 -0.10 7.10 -20.90
CA LYS A 630 -1.10 8.16 -21.08
C LYS A 630 -1.05 8.72 -22.49
N CYS A 631 -2.21 9.14 -22.97
CA CYS A 631 -2.38 9.86 -24.22
C CYS A 631 -1.81 11.27 -24.03
N GLU A 632 -0.77 11.61 -24.77
CA GLU A 632 -0.20 12.95 -24.76
C GLU A 632 -1.16 13.97 -25.40
N PRO A 633 -1.24 15.21 -24.86
CA PRO A 633 -2.07 16.28 -25.42
C PRO A 633 -1.84 16.52 -26.91
N SER A 634 -2.92 16.70 -27.66
CA SER A 634 -2.88 17.10 -29.07
C SER A 634 -3.92 18.17 -29.38
N PRO A 635 -3.62 19.12 -30.28
CA PRO A 635 -4.58 20.17 -30.64
C PRO A 635 -5.81 19.61 -31.39
N ASP A 636 -5.62 18.53 -32.15
CA ASP A 636 -6.71 17.80 -32.78
C ASP A 636 -7.14 16.64 -31.87
N GLN A 637 -8.26 16.83 -31.19
CA GLN A 637 -8.84 15.88 -30.24
C GLN A 637 -10.35 16.08 -30.12
N LEU A 638 -11.02 15.14 -29.46
CA LEU A 638 -12.45 15.16 -29.23
C LEU A 638 -12.72 15.19 -27.71
N SER A 639 -13.05 16.39 -27.22
CA SER A 639 -13.30 16.67 -25.81
C SER A 639 -14.56 17.51 -25.62
N GLY A 640 -15.15 17.44 -24.43
CA GLY A 640 -16.40 18.13 -24.11
C GLY A 640 -16.90 17.81 -22.72
N LEU A 641 -18.22 17.74 -22.53
CA LEU A 641 -18.86 17.37 -21.26
C LEU A 641 -19.52 15.99 -21.33
N GLY A 642 -19.40 15.20 -20.27
CA GLY A 642 -19.96 13.87 -20.16
C GLY A 642 -20.80 13.64 -18.91
N PHE A 643 -22.00 13.09 -19.10
CA PHE A 643 -22.94 12.83 -18.01
C PHE A 643 -23.33 11.34 -17.97
N SER A 644 -23.21 10.71 -16.80
CA SER A 644 -23.63 9.32 -16.60
C SER A 644 -25.15 9.23 -16.52
N SER A 645 -25.76 8.20 -17.12
CA SER A 645 -27.19 7.91 -17.00
C SER A 645 -27.63 7.47 -15.60
N THR A 646 -26.68 7.26 -14.67
CA THR A 646 -26.95 6.77 -13.31
C THR A 646 -26.75 7.84 -12.24
N VAL A 647 -26.28 9.04 -12.61
CA VAL A 647 -25.99 10.13 -11.68
C VAL A 647 -26.83 11.34 -12.06
N ARG A 648 -27.74 11.73 -11.16
CA ARG A 648 -28.58 12.92 -11.33
C ARG A 648 -27.72 14.14 -11.57
N ASN A 649 -27.85 14.72 -12.75
CA ASN A 649 -27.18 15.96 -13.14
C ASN A 649 -28.10 16.77 -14.03
N SER A 650 -27.73 18.03 -14.24
CA SER A 650 -28.38 18.85 -15.25
C SER A 650 -27.41 19.74 -15.98
N VAL A 651 -27.77 20.08 -17.21
CA VAL A 651 -27.04 21.03 -18.02
C VAL A 651 -27.99 21.87 -18.85
N VAL A 652 -27.75 23.17 -18.91
CA VAL A 652 -28.59 24.08 -19.70
C VAL A 652 -28.07 24.11 -21.13
N ALA A 653 -28.94 23.85 -22.10
CA ALA A 653 -28.65 23.95 -23.51
C ALA A 653 -29.55 25.00 -24.17
N LYS A 654 -28.95 25.79 -25.03
CA LYS A 654 -29.65 26.65 -25.99
C LYS A 654 -29.68 25.93 -27.32
N VAL A 655 -30.88 25.54 -27.75
CA VAL A 655 -31.10 24.79 -28.99
C VAL A 655 -31.73 25.70 -30.02
N THR A 656 -31.13 25.77 -31.21
CA THR A 656 -31.76 26.38 -32.39
C THR A 656 -32.33 25.24 -33.23
N MET A 657 -33.65 25.20 -33.40
CA MET A 657 -34.34 24.19 -34.20
C MET A 657 -34.22 24.53 -35.69
N THR A 658 -34.40 23.53 -36.54
CA THR A 658 -34.51 23.67 -37.99
C THR A 658 -35.76 24.51 -38.30
N GLY A 659 -35.57 25.69 -38.90
CA GLY A 659 -36.59 26.72 -39.03
C GLY A 659 -36.44 27.92 -38.07
N GLY A 660 -35.36 27.98 -37.27
CA GLY A 660 -34.91 29.21 -36.59
C GLY A 660 -35.52 29.47 -35.21
N ARG A 661 -36.43 28.62 -34.72
CA ARG A 661 -36.95 28.72 -33.34
C ARG A 661 -35.86 28.37 -32.33
N HIS A 662 -35.71 29.20 -31.30
CA HIS A 662 -34.79 28.95 -30.19
C HIS A 662 -35.53 28.37 -28.97
N ARG A 663 -34.94 27.37 -28.32
CA ARG A 663 -35.38 26.83 -27.02
C ARG A 663 -34.23 26.91 -26.03
N LEU A 664 -34.54 27.27 -24.79
CA LEU A 664 -33.61 27.16 -23.67
C LEU A 664 -34.11 26.03 -22.77
N VAL A 665 -33.35 24.95 -22.68
CA VAL A 665 -33.75 23.73 -21.98
C VAL A 665 -32.72 23.37 -20.91
N SER A 666 -33.18 22.94 -19.75
CA SER A 666 -32.35 22.34 -18.70
C SER A 666 -32.49 20.83 -18.81
N ILE A 667 -31.52 20.18 -19.46
CA ILE A 667 -31.51 18.75 -19.71
C ILE A 667 -31.20 18.02 -18.40
N GLN A 668 -32.08 17.11 -17.98
CA GLN A 668 -31.95 16.32 -16.75
C GLN A 668 -31.48 14.90 -17.06
N PHE A 669 -30.38 14.46 -16.46
CA PHE A 669 -29.77 13.13 -16.68
C PHE A 669 -30.15 12.11 -15.62
#